data_AF-A0A8S2L2N0-F1
#
_entry.id   AF-A0A8S2L2N0-F1
#
_cell.length_a   1.000
_cell.length_b   1.000
_cell.length_c   1.000
_cell.angle_alpha   90.00
_cell.angle_beta   90.00
_cell.angle_gamma   90.00
#
_symmetry.space_group_name_H-M   'P 1'
#
loop_
_entity.id
_entity.type
_entity.pdbx_description
1 polymer ?
#
loop_
_entity_poly.entity_id
_entity_poly.type
_entity_poly.pdbx_seq_one_letter_code
_entity_poly.pdbx_strand_id
1 'polypeptide(L)'
;MMSSRRVLYLTLFFLSRFDLIKSSTANCPVEATILSCVAIDAVGLVQATKGNIRVFCTMAERFMECVKTKTRGCVGEEFVRGSLSELIELSQKCCVNKDEKMSEECPFFSRPQCFSLNDTAKTPNGDEISIENLKIGEKVLAIDHNDQIISTEVVAILHYEKNLPALFYTFTTDSGHQLSLTPEHLVYIGNQKYIQARYIDSNEHQLFIAGRNGQLKSSRILSIDVQIKRGYATPITQHGTLLVNNVSSSCYASIYHHSIGHLAMAPLRWAHQAKQIFGLINTSETNENGIHWYPKALNNLVHTNLSFTFFTKRTDKCDIKYYKDTLLRYGTTDLAFRTRVDVTNHMPYVVKVTTSIMVVGMSRSNRDEIDSELNRKPVTFTDETLPVISCKEIVQKDPVFCKCTSIKYKEREVQADIEEKPADDHVEIDISRFNKFLGRVEPIVSYYLDDNLERPNVLRHIKMRYTGDETAQELFTLSYPDILIDKEIQVTSLSWSANSSSIVVGYGSTSHEGLCMHKGAVCSWNIERYKINPNKPDITIETSTCVTTLACHPERPGIVAAGLYNGEILVWDFREQDSLIARILERQDLHRDSVTSLQWIREPKLSKKKFILVSTSQDGKILLWNPLPSKSNLKLTDAYFVAIKGGNSRSVGKPMGVTSVTFNNEDSETFIFGCDSGFLYKGSLNSVSSVQSREEGLADMSIHPKNPVTMAYQSHDSPIYSVRFSPFNRHLFLTSAHDGQLRLYSQLFANFGRCFAPAQGAIFTCRWSPSRPLVLAAGSEHGGTLIYDLEPHEGTPDSLLLSIPVQELPSSDKRSSINALEFNHKTPNILACGDSAGAVIIWKLAERFTAAQNDEIENLRILANSFGDS
;
A
#
# COMPACT_ATOMS: atom_id res chain seq x y z
N MET A 1 -14.64 -22.16 -18.21
CA MET A 1 -13.46 -22.04 -17.32
C MET A 1 -12.42 -21.02 -17.80
N MET A 2 -12.04 -20.96 -19.09
CA MET A 2 -11.04 -19.98 -19.58
C MET A 2 -11.48 -18.50 -19.49
N SER A 3 -12.76 -18.15 -19.65
CA SER A 3 -13.21 -16.75 -19.51
C SER A 3 -13.17 -16.27 -18.05
N SER A 4 -13.46 -17.14 -17.08
CA SER A 4 -13.55 -16.76 -15.66
C SER A 4 -12.20 -16.35 -15.07
N ARG A 5 -11.11 -17.07 -15.41
CA ARG A 5 -9.75 -16.69 -15.02
C ARG A 5 -9.27 -15.39 -15.69
N ARG A 6 -9.72 -15.10 -16.92
CA ARG A 6 -9.33 -13.89 -17.67
C ARG A 6 -9.95 -12.63 -17.08
N VAL A 7 -11.22 -12.70 -16.66
CA VAL A 7 -11.88 -11.58 -15.98
C VAL A 7 -11.28 -11.36 -14.58
N LEU A 8 -10.81 -12.41 -13.89
CA LEU A 8 -10.08 -12.25 -12.63
C LEU A 8 -8.76 -11.47 -12.80
N TYR A 9 -7.93 -11.79 -13.80
CA TYR A 9 -6.70 -11.03 -14.09
C TYR A 9 -6.97 -9.60 -14.54
N LEU A 10 -8.00 -9.40 -15.37
CA LEU A 10 -8.44 -8.06 -15.78
C LEU A 10 -8.90 -7.25 -14.56
N THR A 11 -9.61 -7.88 -13.63
CA THR A 11 -10.05 -7.27 -12.36
C THR A 11 -8.85 -6.95 -11.47
N LEU A 12 -7.87 -7.84 -11.35
CA LEU A 12 -6.64 -7.61 -10.59
C LEU A 12 -5.74 -6.52 -11.20
N PHE A 13 -5.68 -6.41 -12.54
CA PHE A 13 -4.98 -5.32 -13.22
C PHE A 13 -5.72 -4.00 -13.11
N PHE A 14 -7.06 -4.03 -13.20
CA PHE A 14 -7.88 -2.86 -12.91
C PHE A 14 -7.52 -2.38 -11.49
N LEU A 15 -7.57 -3.28 -10.49
CA LEU A 15 -7.18 -3.10 -9.08
C LEU A 15 -5.76 -2.54 -8.89
N SER A 16 -4.74 -3.07 -9.58
CA SER A 16 -3.36 -2.57 -9.46
C SER A 16 -3.14 -1.19 -10.11
N ARG A 17 -3.94 -0.83 -11.12
CA ARG A 17 -3.97 0.54 -11.65
C ARG A 17 -4.73 1.51 -10.74
N PHE A 18 -5.61 1.04 -9.85
CA PHE A 18 -6.10 1.90 -8.76
C PHE A 18 -4.97 2.27 -7.83
N ASP A 19 -4.04 1.37 -7.52
CA ASP A 19 -2.88 1.72 -6.67
C ASP A 19 -1.97 2.74 -7.35
N LEU A 20 -1.90 2.74 -8.69
CA LEU A 20 -1.18 3.74 -9.47
C LEU A 20 -1.92 5.10 -9.55
N ILE A 21 -3.26 5.09 -9.65
CA ILE A 21 -4.08 6.31 -9.54
C ILE A 21 -3.97 6.85 -8.11
N LYS A 22 -4.02 5.98 -7.10
CA LYS A 22 -3.88 6.30 -5.68
C LYS A 22 -2.53 6.93 -5.36
N SER A 23 -1.44 6.43 -5.98
CA SER A 23 -0.10 7.00 -5.81
C SER A 23 0.10 8.33 -6.55
N SER A 24 -0.60 8.56 -7.67
CA SER A 24 -0.50 9.80 -8.46
C SER A 24 -1.50 10.89 -8.07
N THR A 25 -2.59 10.55 -7.37
CA THR A 25 -3.53 11.50 -6.77
C THR A 25 -3.27 11.74 -5.28
N ALA A 26 -2.14 11.28 -4.73
CA ALA A 26 -1.80 11.38 -3.31
C ALA A 26 -1.87 12.82 -2.74
N ASN A 27 -1.75 13.85 -3.60
CA ASN A 27 -1.82 15.26 -3.22
C ASN A 27 -3.18 15.94 -3.53
N CYS A 28 -4.23 15.20 -3.87
CA CYS A 28 -5.57 15.74 -4.13
C CYS A 28 -6.60 15.07 -3.20
N PRO A 29 -7.60 15.78 -2.63
CA PRO A 29 -8.54 15.28 -1.61
C PRO A 29 -9.53 14.18 -2.09
N VAL A 30 -9.21 13.53 -3.20
CA VAL A 30 -10.05 12.61 -3.98
C VAL A 30 -9.95 11.16 -3.48
N GLU A 31 -9.11 10.84 -2.50
CA GLU A 31 -8.97 9.46 -1.98
C GLU A 31 -10.30 8.90 -1.43
N ALA A 32 -11.05 9.71 -0.66
CA ALA A 32 -12.41 9.37 -0.22
C ALA A 32 -13.41 9.30 -1.39
N THR A 33 -13.14 10.04 -2.46
CA THR A 33 -14.02 10.19 -3.61
C THR A 33 -13.85 9.03 -4.62
N ILE A 34 -12.65 8.49 -4.80
CA ILE A 34 -12.37 7.28 -5.61
C ILE A 34 -12.83 6.01 -4.88
N LEU A 35 -12.60 5.90 -3.56
CA LEU A 35 -13.17 4.79 -2.77
C LEU A 35 -14.70 4.78 -2.86
N SER A 36 -15.34 5.95 -2.81
CA SER A 36 -16.80 6.06 -3.03
C SER A 36 -17.23 5.65 -4.45
N CYS A 37 -16.35 5.76 -5.46
CA CYS A 37 -16.62 5.28 -6.81
C CYS A 37 -16.46 3.76 -6.92
N VAL A 38 -15.56 3.13 -6.17
CA VAL A 38 -15.40 1.67 -6.08
C VAL A 38 -16.57 1.04 -5.32
N ALA A 39 -17.09 1.72 -4.30
CA ALA A 39 -18.25 1.29 -3.53
C ALA A 39 -19.56 1.26 -4.35
N ILE A 40 -19.58 1.81 -5.57
CA ILE A 40 -20.77 1.84 -6.44
C ILE A 40 -21.22 0.43 -6.86
N ASP A 41 -20.31 -0.56 -6.91
CA ASP A 41 -20.68 -1.90 -7.35
C ASP A 41 -19.80 -3.02 -6.75
N ALA A 42 -19.71 -3.07 -5.41
CA ALA A 42 -18.97 -4.12 -4.70
C ALA A 42 -19.51 -5.54 -5.01
N VAL A 43 -20.82 -5.66 -5.25
CA VAL A 43 -21.46 -6.90 -5.71
C VAL A 43 -21.03 -7.24 -7.14
N GLY A 44 -20.93 -6.23 -8.01
CA GLY A 44 -20.39 -6.35 -9.36
C GLY A 44 -18.92 -6.79 -9.38
N LEU A 45 -18.09 -6.30 -8.45
CA LEU A 45 -16.69 -6.71 -8.30
C LEU A 45 -16.58 -8.20 -7.94
N VAL A 46 -17.40 -8.68 -7.01
CA VAL A 46 -17.45 -10.11 -6.62
C VAL A 46 -18.01 -11.00 -7.75
N GLN A 47 -18.92 -10.47 -8.56
CA GLN A 47 -19.45 -11.16 -9.74
C GLN A 47 -18.44 -11.15 -10.92
N ALA A 48 -17.65 -10.09 -11.05
CA ALA A 48 -16.56 -9.99 -12.01
C ALA A 48 -15.43 -10.97 -11.69
N THR A 49 -15.02 -11.11 -10.41
CA THR A 49 -14.01 -12.11 -9.99
C THR A 49 -14.47 -13.56 -10.24
N LYS A 50 -15.79 -13.80 -10.28
CA LYS A 50 -16.36 -15.09 -10.70
C LYS A 50 -16.38 -15.33 -12.20
N GLY A 51 -16.01 -14.33 -13.02
CA GLY A 51 -15.84 -14.50 -14.45
C GLY A 51 -16.86 -13.83 -15.35
N ASN A 52 -17.75 -13.00 -14.80
CA ASN A 52 -18.82 -12.40 -15.58
C ASN A 52 -18.35 -11.08 -16.23
N ILE A 53 -17.98 -11.16 -17.51
CA ILE A 53 -17.43 -10.01 -18.24
C ILE A 53 -18.43 -8.88 -18.43
N ARG A 54 -19.72 -9.20 -18.57
CA ARG A 54 -20.78 -8.19 -18.71
C ARG A 54 -20.89 -7.35 -17.44
N VAL A 55 -20.76 -7.99 -16.29
CA VAL A 55 -20.76 -7.32 -14.98
C VAL A 55 -19.49 -6.50 -14.79
N PHE A 56 -18.32 -7.03 -15.18
CA PHE A 56 -17.07 -6.26 -15.17
C PHE A 56 -17.15 -5.00 -16.06
N CYS A 57 -17.63 -5.12 -17.30
CA CYS A 57 -17.71 -3.98 -18.22
C CYS A 57 -18.71 -2.91 -17.73
N THR A 58 -19.83 -3.34 -17.14
CA THR A 58 -20.82 -2.42 -16.56
C THR A 58 -20.27 -1.71 -15.32
N MET A 59 -19.51 -2.43 -14.48
CA MET A 59 -18.81 -1.87 -13.32
C MET A 59 -17.72 -0.87 -13.75
N ALA A 60 -16.89 -1.23 -14.73
CA ALA A 60 -15.82 -0.39 -15.25
C ALA A 60 -16.36 0.92 -15.85
N GLU A 61 -17.42 0.87 -16.68
CA GLU A 61 -18.08 2.07 -17.21
C GLU A 61 -18.57 3.02 -16.10
N ARG A 62 -19.29 2.47 -15.11
CA ARG A 62 -19.81 3.25 -13.97
C ARG A 62 -18.71 3.87 -13.13
N PHE A 63 -17.64 3.11 -12.90
CA PHE A 63 -16.47 3.59 -12.19
C PHE A 63 -15.81 4.75 -12.94
N MET A 64 -15.59 4.61 -14.26
CA MET A 64 -14.96 5.66 -15.07
C MET A 64 -15.81 6.92 -15.19
N GLU A 65 -17.15 6.79 -15.26
CA GLU A 65 -18.07 7.93 -15.22
C GLU A 65 -18.03 8.65 -13.85
N CYS A 66 -17.95 7.89 -12.76
CA CYS A 66 -17.78 8.44 -11.41
C CYS A 66 -16.43 9.16 -11.24
N VAL A 67 -15.33 8.58 -11.74
CA VAL A 67 -14.01 9.22 -11.70
C VAL A 67 -14.03 10.49 -12.54
N LYS A 68 -14.50 10.44 -13.79
CA LYS A 68 -14.54 11.60 -14.71
C LYS A 68 -15.38 12.78 -14.18
N THR A 69 -16.47 12.49 -13.45
CA THR A 69 -17.31 13.53 -12.84
C THR A 69 -16.68 14.13 -11.59
N LYS A 70 -15.99 13.33 -10.78
CA LYS A 70 -15.43 13.75 -9.49
C LYS A 70 -13.99 14.29 -9.55
N THR A 71 -13.21 13.98 -10.59
CA THR A 71 -11.80 14.44 -10.74
C THR A 71 -11.63 15.71 -11.57
N ARG A 72 -12.71 16.18 -12.23
CA ARG A 72 -12.71 17.26 -13.25
C ARG A 72 -12.16 18.62 -12.78
N GLY A 73 -12.00 18.85 -11.48
CA GLY A 73 -11.49 20.10 -10.91
C GLY A 73 -10.08 20.05 -10.31
N CYS A 74 -9.46 18.87 -10.22
CA CYS A 74 -8.29 18.67 -9.33
C CYS A 74 -7.03 18.15 -10.04
N VAL A 75 -7.21 17.38 -11.12
CA VAL A 75 -6.10 16.84 -11.90
C VAL A 75 -6.18 17.46 -13.29
N GLY A 76 -5.22 18.32 -13.63
CA GLY A 76 -5.24 19.09 -14.88
C GLY A 76 -5.48 18.23 -16.13
N GLU A 77 -5.93 18.86 -17.22
CA GLU A 77 -6.35 18.17 -18.46
C GLU A 77 -5.29 17.18 -19.01
N GLU A 78 -4.00 17.39 -18.72
CA GLU A 78 -2.91 16.50 -19.14
C GLU A 78 -2.87 15.15 -18.40
N PHE A 79 -3.20 15.08 -17.11
CA PHE A 79 -3.26 13.80 -16.37
C PHE A 79 -4.47 12.96 -16.81
N VAL A 80 -5.60 13.62 -17.06
CA VAL A 80 -6.81 13.00 -17.61
C VAL A 80 -6.54 12.43 -19.01
N ARG A 81 -5.61 13.03 -19.77
CA ARG A 81 -5.15 12.54 -21.09
C ARG A 81 -4.11 11.41 -21.04
N GLY A 82 -3.48 11.12 -19.91
CA GLY A 82 -2.38 10.12 -19.79
C GLY A 82 -2.80 8.79 -19.16
N SER A 83 -2.92 8.74 -17.83
CA SER A 83 -3.17 7.48 -17.10
C SER A 83 -4.64 7.03 -17.16
N LEU A 84 -5.57 7.98 -17.22
CA LEU A 84 -7.00 7.68 -17.35
C LEU A 84 -7.38 7.34 -18.79
N SER A 85 -6.71 7.91 -19.80
CA SER A 85 -6.95 7.59 -21.20
C SER A 85 -6.57 6.15 -21.51
N GLU A 86 -5.48 5.62 -20.94
CA GLU A 86 -5.12 4.20 -21.04
C GLU A 86 -6.20 3.29 -20.46
N LEU A 87 -6.80 3.64 -19.30
CA LEU A 87 -7.88 2.86 -18.69
C LEU A 87 -9.20 2.99 -19.47
N ILE A 88 -9.51 4.19 -19.99
CA ILE A 88 -10.64 4.43 -20.88
C ILE A 88 -10.46 3.62 -22.16
N GLU A 89 -9.29 3.68 -22.78
CA GLU A 89 -8.94 2.96 -24.00
C GLU A 89 -8.91 1.45 -23.76
N LEU A 90 -8.43 0.97 -22.62
CA LEU A 90 -8.46 -0.44 -22.23
C LEU A 90 -9.91 -0.91 -21.98
N SER A 91 -10.72 -0.13 -21.27
CA SER A 91 -12.14 -0.45 -21.05
C SER A 91 -12.90 -0.45 -22.37
N GLN A 92 -12.65 0.53 -23.25
CA GLN A 92 -13.26 0.60 -24.57
C GLN A 92 -12.81 -0.56 -25.45
N LYS A 93 -11.51 -0.87 -25.51
CA LYS A 93 -10.94 -1.99 -26.27
C LYS A 93 -11.39 -3.35 -25.76
N CYS A 94 -11.55 -3.54 -24.45
CA CYS A 94 -11.97 -4.83 -23.87
C CYS A 94 -13.50 -5.01 -23.82
N CYS A 95 -14.28 -3.93 -23.79
CA CYS A 95 -15.76 -3.93 -23.60
C CYS A 95 -16.57 -3.39 -24.80
N VAL A 96 -16.00 -3.37 -26.02
CA VAL A 96 -16.59 -2.79 -27.24
C VAL A 96 -18.03 -3.24 -27.51
N ASN A 97 -18.36 -4.52 -27.27
CA ASN A 97 -19.72 -5.06 -27.41
C ASN A 97 -20.12 -5.75 -26.12
N LYS A 98 -21.29 -5.41 -25.56
CA LYS A 98 -21.84 -5.93 -24.28
C LYS A 98 -22.27 -7.41 -24.34
N ASP A 99 -21.60 -8.19 -25.18
CA ASP A 99 -21.77 -9.63 -25.32
C ASP A 99 -20.87 -10.36 -24.32
N GLU A 100 -21.19 -11.61 -23.98
CA GLU A 100 -20.51 -12.41 -22.95
C GLU A 100 -19.02 -12.76 -23.27
N LYS A 101 -18.40 -12.13 -24.28
CA LYS A 101 -17.03 -12.40 -24.73
C LYS A 101 -16.20 -11.11 -24.75
N MET A 102 -14.95 -11.22 -24.28
CA MET A 102 -13.96 -10.15 -24.30
C MET A 102 -13.51 -9.88 -25.74
N SER A 103 -13.37 -8.60 -26.10
CA SER A 103 -12.86 -8.21 -27.42
C SER A 103 -11.46 -8.78 -27.69
N GLU A 104 -11.20 -9.16 -28.94
CA GLU A 104 -9.89 -9.66 -29.41
C GLU A 104 -8.79 -8.58 -29.36
N GLU A 105 -9.16 -7.30 -29.25
CA GLU A 105 -8.25 -6.15 -29.15
C GLU A 105 -7.82 -5.85 -27.69
N CYS A 106 -8.25 -6.66 -26.72
CA CYS A 106 -7.93 -6.49 -25.30
C CYS A 106 -6.49 -6.95 -24.99
N PRO A 107 -5.61 -6.13 -24.35
CA PRO A 107 -4.22 -6.51 -24.08
C PRO A 107 -4.05 -7.75 -23.18
N PHE A 108 -5.03 -8.03 -22.32
CA PHE A 108 -5.07 -9.21 -21.44
C PHE A 108 -5.56 -10.48 -22.15
N PHE A 109 -5.98 -10.35 -23.41
CA PHE A 109 -6.28 -11.48 -24.27
C PHE A 109 -4.98 -12.18 -24.72
N SER A 110 -3.89 -11.43 -24.92
CA SER A 110 -2.59 -11.94 -25.34
C SER A 110 -1.65 -12.15 -24.16
N ARG A 111 -1.39 -13.41 -23.78
CA ARG A 111 -0.22 -13.74 -22.94
C ARG A 111 1.03 -13.54 -23.80
N PRO A 112 1.95 -12.59 -23.47
CA PRO A 112 3.22 -12.52 -24.17
C PRO A 112 3.99 -13.84 -23.94
N GLN A 113 4.65 -14.28 -24.99
CA GLN A 113 5.19 -15.63 -25.20
C GLN A 113 6.60 -15.49 -25.78
N CYS A 114 7.45 -14.80 -25.03
CA CYS A 114 8.55 -14.04 -25.58
C CYS A 114 9.82 -14.10 -24.71
N PHE A 115 10.94 -13.81 -25.38
CA PHE A 115 12.25 -13.51 -24.80
C PHE A 115 12.33 -12.03 -24.41
N SER A 116 13.22 -11.70 -23.48
CA SER A 116 13.52 -10.31 -23.15
C SER A 116 14.32 -9.67 -24.29
N LEU A 117 14.05 -8.39 -24.61
CA LEU A 117 14.85 -7.65 -25.60
C LEU A 117 16.32 -7.48 -25.17
N ASN A 118 16.56 -7.50 -23.84
CA ASN A 118 17.89 -7.36 -23.27
C ASN A 118 18.76 -8.62 -23.40
N ASP A 119 18.15 -9.77 -23.74
CA ASP A 119 18.91 -11.01 -23.93
C ASP A 119 19.62 -11.01 -25.30
N THR A 120 20.64 -11.84 -25.47
CA THR A 120 21.44 -11.95 -26.69
C THR A 120 21.36 -13.34 -27.32
N ALA A 121 21.26 -13.40 -28.65
CA ALA A 121 21.39 -14.61 -29.45
C ALA A 121 22.83 -14.74 -29.97
N LYS A 122 23.36 -15.97 -29.97
CA LYS A 122 24.74 -16.24 -30.39
C LYS A 122 24.82 -16.59 -31.87
N THR A 123 25.78 -16.00 -32.58
CA THR A 123 26.03 -16.26 -34.00
C THR A 123 27.07 -17.38 -34.19
N PRO A 124 27.15 -18.01 -35.38
CA PRO A 124 28.18 -19.00 -35.70
C PRO A 124 29.62 -18.45 -35.65
N ASN A 125 29.79 -17.14 -35.82
CA ASN A 125 31.09 -16.48 -35.76
C ASN A 125 31.57 -16.23 -34.32
N GLY A 126 30.70 -16.47 -33.33
CA GLY A 126 30.97 -16.24 -31.91
C GLY A 126 30.47 -14.89 -31.39
N ASP A 127 29.99 -14.01 -32.27
CA ASP A 127 29.40 -12.71 -31.88
C ASP A 127 28.03 -12.90 -31.22
N GLU A 128 27.68 -11.99 -30.30
CA GLU A 128 26.39 -11.94 -29.62
C GLU A 128 25.55 -10.77 -30.12
N ILE A 129 24.31 -11.05 -30.53
CA ILE A 129 23.38 -10.05 -31.08
C ILE A 129 22.18 -9.95 -30.15
N SER A 130 21.85 -8.73 -29.69
CA SER A 130 20.66 -8.51 -28.87
C SER A 130 19.39 -8.94 -29.62
N ILE A 131 18.46 -9.56 -28.89
CA ILE A 131 17.14 -9.94 -29.40
C ILE A 131 16.37 -8.72 -29.94
N GLU A 132 16.63 -7.50 -29.44
CA GLU A 132 16.07 -6.27 -30.00
C GLU A 132 16.46 -6.03 -31.46
N ASN A 133 17.72 -6.35 -31.79
CA ASN A 133 18.35 -6.05 -33.08
C ASN A 133 18.35 -7.22 -34.06
N LEU A 134 17.79 -8.36 -33.66
CA LEU A 134 17.76 -9.57 -34.46
C LEU A 134 16.87 -9.38 -35.70
N LYS A 135 17.39 -9.74 -36.88
CA LYS A 135 16.68 -9.60 -38.16
C LYS A 135 16.29 -10.93 -38.79
N ILE A 136 15.28 -10.90 -39.65
CA ILE A 136 14.91 -12.03 -40.48
C ILE A 136 16.07 -12.32 -41.45
N GLY A 137 16.46 -13.58 -41.55
CA GLY A 137 17.58 -14.05 -42.37
C GLY A 137 18.93 -14.12 -41.64
N GLU A 138 18.97 -13.70 -40.39
CA GLU A 138 20.20 -13.72 -39.60
C GLU A 138 20.55 -15.13 -39.13
N LYS A 139 21.85 -15.49 -39.20
CA LYS A 139 22.34 -16.81 -38.77
C LYS A 139 22.65 -16.80 -37.27
N VAL A 140 21.97 -17.66 -36.55
CA VAL A 140 22.08 -17.87 -35.10
C VAL A 140 22.37 -19.33 -34.78
N LEU A 141 22.80 -19.62 -33.55
CA LEU A 141 23.01 -20.97 -33.07
C LEU A 141 21.75 -21.53 -32.40
N ALA A 142 21.49 -22.80 -32.64
CA ALA A 142 20.35 -23.55 -32.13
C ALA A 142 20.76 -24.99 -31.82
N ILE A 143 19.83 -25.77 -31.27
CA ILE A 143 20.02 -27.21 -31.04
C ILE A 143 19.16 -28.02 -32.01
N ASP A 144 19.73 -29.08 -32.59
CA ASP A 144 18.99 -30.01 -33.43
C ASP A 144 18.27 -31.10 -32.59
N HIS A 145 17.63 -32.06 -33.26
CA HIS A 145 16.96 -33.18 -32.60
C HIS A 145 17.93 -34.18 -31.95
N ASN A 146 19.23 -34.12 -32.27
CA ASN A 146 20.27 -34.97 -31.71
C ASN A 146 21.08 -34.23 -30.62
N ASP A 147 20.56 -33.13 -30.08
CA ASP A 147 21.21 -32.27 -29.09
C ASP A 147 22.57 -31.68 -29.55
N GLN A 148 22.77 -31.56 -30.85
CA GLN A 148 23.95 -30.94 -31.44
C GLN A 148 23.72 -29.46 -31.72
N ILE A 149 24.74 -28.65 -31.46
CA ILE A 149 24.70 -27.22 -31.74
C ILE A 149 24.89 -27.01 -33.24
N ILE A 150 23.92 -26.36 -33.86
CA ILE A 150 23.88 -26.13 -35.30
C ILE A 150 23.67 -24.64 -35.61
N SER A 151 24.13 -24.22 -36.79
CA SER A 151 23.78 -22.91 -37.33
C SER A 151 22.41 -22.99 -38.00
N THR A 152 21.52 -22.08 -37.65
CA THR A 152 20.18 -21.95 -38.21
C THR A 152 19.89 -20.49 -38.54
N GLU A 153 18.91 -20.26 -39.40
CA GLU A 153 18.47 -18.92 -39.77
C GLU A 153 17.20 -18.52 -39.01
N VAL A 154 17.06 -17.22 -38.73
CA VAL A 154 15.83 -16.62 -38.20
C VAL A 154 14.83 -16.46 -39.35
N VAL A 155 13.71 -17.16 -39.24
CA VAL A 155 12.69 -17.27 -40.29
C VAL A 155 11.67 -16.12 -40.21
N ALA A 156 11.29 -15.74 -38.99
CA ALA A 156 10.33 -14.68 -38.73
C ALA A 156 10.40 -14.23 -37.25
N ILE A 157 9.74 -13.12 -36.94
CA ILE A 157 9.47 -12.69 -35.56
C ILE A 157 7.96 -12.72 -35.36
N LEU A 158 7.49 -13.59 -34.46
CA LEU A 158 6.07 -13.88 -34.30
C LEU A 158 5.35 -12.83 -33.43
N HIS A 159 6.07 -12.18 -32.54
CA HIS A 159 5.58 -11.14 -31.65
C HIS A 159 6.75 -10.21 -31.34
N TYR A 160 6.56 -8.91 -31.49
CA TYR A 160 7.56 -7.90 -31.14
C TYR A 160 6.86 -6.71 -30.49
N GLU A 161 7.29 -6.36 -29.28
CA GLU A 161 6.77 -5.18 -28.57
C GLU A 161 7.92 -4.48 -27.86
N LYS A 162 8.12 -3.20 -28.14
CA LYS A 162 9.27 -2.46 -27.59
C LYS A 162 9.04 -1.88 -26.20
N ASN A 163 7.84 -1.36 -25.94
CA ASN A 163 7.58 -0.51 -24.77
C ASN A 163 6.65 -1.15 -23.72
N LEU A 164 6.03 -2.29 -24.01
CA LEU A 164 5.07 -2.91 -23.10
C LEU A 164 5.78 -3.66 -21.96
N PRO A 165 5.38 -3.46 -20.70
CA PRO A 165 5.92 -4.22 -19.58
C PRO A 165 5.37 -5.66 -19.59
N ALA A 166 6.25 -6.64 -19.34
CA ALA A 166 5.88 -8.04 -19.17
C ALA A 166 6.64 -8.69 -18.01
N LEU A 167 6.04 -9.74 -17.43
CA LEU A 167 6.63 -10.53 -16.35
C LEU A 167 7.62 -11.55 -16.93
N PHE A 168 8.80 -11.64 -16.35
CA PHE A 168 9.88 -12.55 -16.74
C PHE A 168 10.39 -13.37 -15.56
N TYR A 169 10.61 -14.66 -15.79
CA TYR A 169 11.41 -15.55 -14.95
C TYR A 169 12.84 -15.51 -15.45
N THR A 170 13.77 -15.16 -14.58
CA THR A 170 15.19 -15.00 -14.87
C THR A 170 15.96 -16.09 -14.14
N PHE A 171 16.49 -17.04 -14.92
CA PHE A 171 17.23 -18.18 -14.41
C PHE A 171 18.71 -17.87 -14.40
N THR A 172 19.37 -17.94 -13.25
CA THR A 172 20.83 -17.80 -13.12
C THR A 172 21.45 -19.17 -12.92
N THR A 173 22.44 -19.52 -13.74
CA THR A 173 23.08 -20.83 -13.73
C THR A 173 24.45 -20.80 -13.03
N ASP A 174 24.94 -21.96 -12.58
CA ASP A 174 26.25 -22.10 -11.92
C ASP A 174 27.46 -21.83 -12.83
N SER A 175 27.24 -21.82 -14.14
CA SER A 175 28.21 -21.36 -15.14
C SER A 175 28.27 -19.84 -15.30
N GLY A 176 27.40 -19.10 -14.62
CA GLY A 176 27.32 -17.63 -14.70
C GLY A 176 26.42 -17.10 -15.82
N HIS A 177 25.76 -17.97 -16.59
CA HIS A 177 24.81 -17.56 -17.63
C HIS A 177 23.41 -17.29 -17.05
N GLN A 178 22.73 -16.28 -17.59
CA GLN A 178 21.39 -15.85 -17.14
C GLN A 178 20.40 -15.86 -18.32
N LEU A 179 19.18 -16.37 -18.13
CA LEU A 179 18.16 -16.43 -19.18
C LEU A 179 16.82 -15.87 -18.69
N SER A 180 16.22 -14.90 -19.39
CA SER A 180 14.95 -14.27 -19.00
C SER A 180 13.80 -14.62 -19.94
N LEU A 181 12.78 -15.30 -19.42
CA LEU A 181 11.65 -15.78 -20.21
C LEU A 181 10.30 -15.46 -19.59
N THR A 182 9.30 -15.19 -20.43
CA THR A 182 7.90 -15.10 -19.97
C THR A 182 7.40 -16.46 -19.40
N PRO A 183 6.39 -16.47 -18.50
CA PRO A 183 6.05 -17.66 -17.70
C PRO A 183 5.64 -18.90 -18.51
N GLU A 184 5.08 -18.70 -19.70
CA GLU A 184 4.59 -19.78 -20.56
C GLU A 184 5.64 -20.25 -21.59
N HIS A 185 6.79 -19.57 -21.68
CA HIS A 185 7.84 -19.89 -22.65
C HIS A 185 8.51 -21.22 -22.34
N LEU A 186 8.75 -22.05 -23.36
CA LEU A 186 9.34 -23.37 -23.18
C LEU A 186 10.87 -23.32 -23.13
N VAL A 187 11.45 -23.99 -22.14
CA VAL A 187 12.89 -24.13 -21.94
C VAL A 187 13.30 -25.57 -22.11
N TYR A 188 14.49 -25.79 -22.69
CA TYR A 188 15.04 -27.11 -22.89
C TYR A 188 15.67 -27.67 -21.61
N ILE A 189 15.23 -28.86 -21.19
CA ILE A 189 15.70 -29.54 -19.96
C ILE A 189 16.39 -30.89 -20.23
N GLY A 190 16.80 -31.15 -21.48
CA GLY A 190 17.50 -32.38 -21.87
C GLY A 190 16.58 -33.48 -22.38
N ASN A 191 17.16 -34.48 -23.07
CA ASN A 191 16.46 -35.64 -23.63
C ASN A 191 15.23 -35.28 -24.49
N GLN A 192 15.35 -34.23 -25.33
CA GLN A 192 14.24 -33.71 -26.16
C GLN A 192 13.01 -33.23 -25.36
N LYS A 193 13.14 -33.00 -24.04
CA LYS A 193 12.05 -32.51 -23.19
C LYS A 193 12.10 -31.00 -23.02
N TYR A 194 10.91 -30.41 -23.01
CA TYR A 194 10.70 -28.98 -22.84
C TYR A 194 9.67 -28.75 -21.75
N ILE A 195 9.91 -27.75 -20.91
CA ILE A 195 9.01 -27.37 -19.81
C ILE A 195 8.79 -25.86 -19.84
N GLN A 196 7.63 -25.40 -19.39
CA GLN A 196 7.36 -23.97 -19.30
C GLN A 196 8.18 -23.33 -18.18
N ALA A 197 8.67 -22.11 -18.39
CA ALA A 197 9.49 -21.36 -17.45
C ALA A 197 8.92 -21.33 -16.02
N ARG A 198 7.59 -21.19 -15.87
CA ARG A 198 6.92 -21.18 -14.55
C ARG A 198 6.99 -22.50 -13.76
N TYR A 199 7.30 -23.62 -14.41
CA TYR A 199 7.33 -24.95 -13.80
C TYR A 199 8.75 -25.49 -13.61
N ILE A 200 9.76 -24.67 -13.90
CA ILE A 200 11.16 -25.05 -13.70
C ILE A 200 11.48 -25.01 -12.22
N ASP A 201 11.99 -26.12 -11.71
CA ASP A 201 12.49 -26.27 -10.33
C ASP A 201 14.03 -26.39 -10.36
N SER A 202 14.73 -25.58 -9.56
CA SER A 202 16.20 -25.55 -9.52
C SER A 202 16.86 -26.81 -8.97
N ASN A 203 16.12 -27.63 -8.21
CA ASN A 203 16.60 -28.87 -7.61
C ASN A 203 16.36 -30.07 -8.54
N GLU A 204 15.27 -30.05 -9.30
CA GLU A 204 14.90 -31.16 -10.19
C GLU A 204 15.40 -30.98 -11.63
N HIS A 205 15.55 -29.72 -12.07
CA HIS A 205 15.84 -29.40 -13.46
C HIS A 205 17.20 -28.73 -13.62
N GLN A 206 17.84 -29.00 -14.75
CA GLN A 206 19.09 -28.35 -15.17
C GLN A 206 18.86 -27.67 -16.51
N LEU A 207 19.51 -26.53 -16.71
CA LEU A 207 19.51 -25.83 -17.98
C LEU A 207 20.71 -26.26 -18.81
N PHE A 208 20.54 -26.26 -20.13
CA PHE A 208 21.59 -26.71 -21.04
C PHE A 208 22.24 -25.53 -21.74
N ILE A 209 23.56 -25.44 -21.61
CA ILE A 209 24.37 -24.36 -22.15
C ILE A 209 25.29 -24.87 -23.25
N ALA A 210 25.69 -23.99 -24.17
CA ALA A 210 26.67 -24.33 -25.19
C ALA A 210 28.10 -24.29 -24.63
N GLY A 211 28.78 -25.45 -24.61
CA GLY A 211 30.16 -25.59 -24.15
C GLY A 211 31.19 -25.16 -25.20
N ARG A 212 32.43 -24.89 -24.75
CA ARG A 212 33.55 -24.42 -25.61
C ARG A 212 33.94 -25.40 -26.73
N ASN A 213 33.59 -26.67 -26.60
CA ASN A 213 33.93 -27.73 -27.55
C ASN A 213 32.80 -27.98 -28.58
N GLY A 214 31.79 -27.11 -28.65
CA GLY A 214 30.62 -27.31 -29.51
C GLY A 214 29.63 -28.37 -29.02
N GLN A 215 29.78 -28.84 -27.77
CA GLN A 215 28.86 -29.79 -27.13
C GLN A 215 27.95 -29.08 -26.13
N LEU A 216 26.72 -29.59 -26.00
CA LEU A 216 25.76 -29.12 -25.01
C LEU A 216 26.14 -29.66 -23.62
N LYS A 217 26.20 -28.77 -22.62
CA LYS A 217 26.54 -29.12 -21.24
C LYS A 217 25.39 -28.75 -20.32
N SER A 218 25.05 -29.59 -19.36
CA SER A 218 24.10 -29.21 -18.32
C SER A 218 24.73 -28.27 -17.28
N SER A 219 23.97 -27.30 -16.82
CA SER A 219 24.33 -26.30 -15.82
C SER A 219 23.20 -26.22 -14.80
N ARG A 220 23.56 -26.25 -13.52
CA ARG A 220 22.58 -26.22 -12.43
C ARG A 220 22.07 -24.79 -12.24
N ILE A 221 20.80 -24.68 -11.86
CA ILE A 221 20.16 -23.39 -11.59
C ILE A 221 20.54 -22.98 -10.17
N LEU A 222 21.12 -21.80 -10.01
CA LEU A 222 21.45 -21.20 -8.71
C LEU A 222 20.28 -20.36 -8.15
N SER A 223 19.63 -19.58 -9.00
CA SER A 223 18.49 -18.74 -8.62
C SER A 223 17.46 -18.67 -9.74
N ILE A 224 16.20 -18.46 -9.35
CA ILE A 224 15.08 -18.17 -10.24
C ILE A 224 14.45 -16.87 -9.74
N ASP A 225 14.67 -15.78 -10.45
CA ASP A 225 14.24 -14.44 -10.08
C ASP A 225 13.07 -13.98 -10.95
N VAL A 226 11.99 -13.48 -10.36
CA VAL A 226 10.84 -12.95 -11.12
C VAL A 226 10.95 -11.43 -11.23
N GLN A 227 10.99 -10.90 -12.47
CA GLN A 227 11.22 -9.49 -12.76
C GLN A 227 10.23 -8.96 -13.79
N ILE A 228 9.83 -7.69 -13.68
CA ILE A 228 9.08 -7.01 -14.75
C ILE A 228 10.09 -6.32 -15.66
N LYS A 229 10.16 -6.72 -16.93
CA LYS A 229 11.01 -6.09 -17.94
C LYS A 229 10.15 -5.43 -19.01
N ARG A 230 10.65 -4.34 -19.62
CA ARG A 230 9.98 -3.65 -20.72
C ARG A 230 10.44 -4.22 -22.05
N GLY A 231 9.46 -4.51 -22.90
CA GLY A 231 9.66 -5.01 -24.24
C GLY A 231 10.03 -6.48 -24.30
N TYR A 232 9.61 -7.13 -25.38
CA TYR A 232 9.80 -8.55 -25.60
C TYR A 232 9.69 -8.93 -27.08
N ALA A 233 10.32 -10.05 -27.47
CA ALA A 233 10.23 -10.57 -28.83
C ALA A 233 10.21 -12.11 -28.90
N THR A 234 9.61 -12.65 -29.96
CA THR A 234 9.56 -14.10 -30.23
C THR A 234 10.12 -14.41 -31.62
N PRO A 235 11.45 -14.47 -31.78
CA PRO A 235 12.04 -14.98 -33.01
C PRO A 235 11.80 -16.48 -33.16
N ILE A 236 11.54 -16.91 -34.40
CA ILE A 236 11.46 -18.33 -34.77
C ILE A 236 12.58 -18.67 -35.74
N THR A 237 13.26 -19.77 -35.48
CA THR A 237 14.33 -20.30 -36.34
C THR A 237 13.85 -21.47 -37.20
N GLN A 238 14.65 -21.85 -38.21
CA GLN A 238 14.35 -23.02 -39.04
C GLN A 238 14.21 -24.32 -38.23
N HIS A 239 14.95 -24.43 -37.13
CA HIS A 239 14.95 -25.61 -36.25
C HIS A 239 14.00 -25.46 -35.04
N GLY A 240 13.46 -24.26 -34.79
CA GLY A 240 12.50 -24.01 -33.71
C GLY A 240 13.09 -23.93 -32.30
N THR A 241 14.42 -23.93 -32.19
CA THR A 241 15.18 -23.71 -30.95
C THR A 241 16.17 -22.55 -31.16
N LEU A 242 16.64 -21.95 -30.07
CA LEU A 242 17.56 -20.82 -30.08
C LEU A 242 18.44 -20.85 -28.83
N LEU A 243 19.74 -20.57 -29.01
CA LEU A 243 20.66 -20.31 -27.89
C LEU A 243 20.60 -18.82 -27.51
N VAL A 244 20.05 -18.53 -26.33
CA VAL A 244 19.90 -17.17 -25.79
C VAL A 244 20.71 -17.05 -24.51
N ASN A 245 21.58 -16.04 -24.43
CA ASN A 245 22.61 -15.88 -23.39
C ASN A 245 23.41 -17.18 -23.16
N ASN A 246 23.71 -17.89 -24.25
CA ASN A 246 24.39 -19.19 -24.27
C ASN A 246 23.60 -20.38 -23.65
N VAL A 247 22.30 -20.20 -23.34
CA VAL A 247 21.38 -21.21 -22.81
C VAL A 247 20.37 -21.65 -23.87
N SER A 248 20.07 -22.94 -23.95
CA SER A 248 19.12 -23.52 -24.91
C SER A 248 17.66 -23.27 -24.52
N SER A 249 16.91 -22.68 -25.46
CA SER A 249 15.49 -22.39 -25.30
C SER A 249 14.70 -22.74 -26.56
N SER A 250 13.42 -23.01 -26.40
CA SER A 250 12.50 -23.23 -27.53
C SER A 250 12.09 -21.88 -28.13
N CYS A 251 11.72 -21.85 -29.41
CA CYS A 251 11.07 -20.69 -30.03
C CYS A 251 9.54 -20.65 -29.76
N TYR A 252 8.99 -21.64 -29.06
CA TYR A 252 7.55 -21.84 -28.87
C TYR A 252 7.11 -21.74 -27.42
N ALA A 253 5.89 -21.25 -27.18
CA ALA A 253 5.34 -21.02 -25.84
C ALA A 253 3.82 -21.29 -25.71
N SER A 254 3.09 -21.48 -26.83
CA SER A 254 1.62 -21.61 -26.84
C SER A 254 1.11 -23.04 -26.66
N ILE A 255 1.96 -24.05 -26.83
CA ILE A 255 1.57 -25.46 -26.90
C ILE A 255 2.48 -26.25 -25.96
N TYR A 256 1.90 -27.10 -25.10
CA TYR A 256 2.61 -27.90 -24.09
C TYR A 256 3.72 -28.83 -24.65
N HIS A 257 3.78 -28.99 -25.98
CA HIS A 257 4.81 -29.78 -26.66
C HIS A 257 5.46 -28.98 -27.79
N HIS A 258 6.79 -28.91 -27.76
CA HIS A 258 7.63 -28.28 -28.79
C HIS A 258 7.30 -28.79 -30.21
N SER A 259 7.11 -30.10 -30.39
CA SER A 259 6.88 -30.72 -31.70
C SER A 259 5.60 -30.24 -32.39
N ILE A 260 4.54 -29.97 -31.61
CA ILE A 260 3.27 -29.48 -32.17
C ILE A 260 3.41 -28.02 -32.61
N GLY A 261 4.10 -27.19 -31.82
CA GLY A 261 4.42 -25.82 -32.20
C GLY A 261 5.31 -25.77 -33.45
N HIS A 262 6.29 -26.68 -33.50
CA HIS A 262 7.15 -26.84 -34.67
C HIS A 262 6.35 -27.22 -35.91
N LEU A 263 5.44 -28.20 -35.83
CA LEU A 263 4.57 -28.61 -36.94
C LEU A 263 3.64 -27.48 -37.38
N ALA A 264 3.01 -26.78 -36.45
CA ALA A 264 2.08 -25.68 -36.74
C ALA A 264 2.76 -24.53 -37.49
N MET A 265 4.06 -24.31 -37.28
CA MET A 265 4.83 -23.26 -37.95
C MET A 265 5.57 -23.76 -39.21
N ALA A 266 5.37 -25.01 -39.63
CA ALA A 266 6.03 -25.56 -40.82
C ALA A 266 5.71 -24.79 -42.13
N PRO A 267 4.47 -24.33 -42.39
CA PRO A 267 4.18 -23.54 -43.59
C PRO A 267 4.97 -22.23 -43.68
N LEU A 268 5.20 -21.57 -42.54
CA LEU A 268 5.97 -20.32 -42.48
C LEU A 268 7.45 -20.57 -42.84
N ARG A 269 8.03 -21.65 -42.30
CA ARG A 269 9.40 -22.09 -42.64
C ARG A 269 9.54 -22.50 -44.09
N TRP A 270 8.56 -23.23 -44.63
CA TRP A 270 8.57 -23.61 -46.05
C TRP A 270 8.45 -22.40 -46.98
N ALA A 271 7.59 -21.42 -46.63
CA ALA A 271 7.47 -20.19 -47.39
C ALA A 271 8.78 -19.38 -47.41
N HIS A 272 9.49 -19.31 -46.28
CA HIS A 272 10.81 -18.67 -46.22
C HIS A 272 11.84 -19.42 -47.08
N GLN A 273 11.88 -20.75 -47.00
CA GLN A 273 12.77 -21.58 -47.82
C GLN A 273 12.46 -21.45 -49.32
N ALA A 274 11.18 -21.37 -49.70
CA ALA A 274 10.78 -21.12 -51.08
C ALA A 274 11.22 -19.72 -51.54
N LYS A 275 11.04 -18.68 -50.72
CA LYS A 275 11.52 -17.32 -51.03
C LYS A 275 13.04 -17.25 -51.21
N GLN A 276 13.80 -18.04 -50.44
CA GLN A 276 15.25 -18.19 -50.64
C GLN A 276 15.59 -18.80 -52.01
N ILE A 277 14.91 -19.88 -52.38
CA ILE A 277 15.13 -20.59 -53.66
C ILE A 277 14.82 -19.70 -54.88
N PHE A 278 13.81 -18.83 -54.77
CA PHE A 278 13.41 -17.91 -55.85
C PHE A 278 14.08 -16.53 -55.80
N GLY A 279 15.00 -16.29 -54.86
CA GLY A 279 15.79 -15.04 -54.79
C GLY A 279 14.99 -13.77 -54.43
N LEU A 280 13.87 -13.90 -53.71
CA LEU A 280 12.92 -12.82 -53.41
C LEU A 280 13.03 -12.26 -51.98
N ILE A 281 14.15 -12.45 -51.29
CA ILE A 281 14.30 -11.99 -49.89
C ILE A 281 14.91 -10.59 -49.86
N ASN A 282 14.11 -9.61 -49.44
CA ASN A 282 14.64 -8.37 -48.88
C ASN A 282 15.00 -8.63 -47.41
N THR A 283 16.29 -8.62 -47.08
CA THR A 283 16.82 -8.77 -45.71
C THR A 283 16.63 -7.51 -44.84
N SER A 284 15.79 -6.58 -45.29
CA SER A 284 15.54 -5.27 -44.67
C SER A 284 14.10 -5.09 -44.20
N GLU A 285 13.39 -6.18 -43.84
CA GLU A 285 12.12 -6.06 -43.13
C GLU A 285 12.43 -5.63 -41.68
N THR A 286 12.00 -4.42 -41.33
CA THR A 286 12.06 -3.91 -39.96
C THR A 286 11.03 -4.61 -39.08
N ASN A 287 11.37 -4.87 -37.82
CA ASN A 287 10.47 -5.51 -36.87
C ASN A 287 9.21 -4.64 -36.67
N GLU A 288 8.07 -5.12 -37.17
CA GLU A 288 6.78 -4.45 -36.95
C GLU A 288 6.26 -4.75 -35.54
N ASN A 289 5.81 -3.73 -34.82
CA ASN A 289 5.19 -3.91 -33.51
C ASN A 289 3.89 -4.73 -33.63
N GLY A 290 3.69 -5.66 -32.71
CA GLY A 290 2.51 -6.50 -32.61
C GLY A 290 2.77 -7.97 -32.95
N ILE A 291 1.68 -8.70 -33.22
CA ILE A 291 1.71 -10.14 -33.52
C ILE A 291 1.72 -10.34 -35.04
N HIS A 292 2.62 -11.19 -35.53
CA HIS A 292 2.73 -11.55 -36.93
C HIS A 292 1.40 -12.14 -37.47
N TRP A 293 1.07 -11.84 -38.73
CA TRP A 293 -0.22 -12.20 -39.33
C TRP A 293 -0.50 -13.71 -39.29
N TYR A 294 0.54 -14.55 -39.41
CA TYR A 294 0.41 -16.00 -39.48
C TYR A 294 -0.09 -16.63 -38.16
N PRO A 295 0.55 -16.40 -36.99
CA PRO A 295 -0.03 -16.78 -35.69
C PRO A 295 -1.44 -16.24 -35.47
N LYS A 296 -1.74 -15.01 -35.90
CA LYS A 296 -3.08 -14.40 -35.78
C LYS A 296 -4.12 -15.20 -36.58
N ALA A 297 -3.82 -15.57 -37.82
CA ALA A 297 -4.68 -16.40 -38.65
C ALA A 297 -4.87 -17.82 -38.09
N LEU A 298 -3.79 -18.44 -37.58
CA LEU A 298 -3.84 -19.76 -36.97
C LEU A 298 -4.73 -19.79 -35.72
N ASN A 299 -4.63 -18.77 -34.87
CA ASN A 299 -5.44 -18.64 -33.67
C ASN A 299 -6.94 -18.49 -34.01
N ASN A 300 -7.25 -17.72 -35.06
CA ASN A 300 -8.62 -17.53 -35.53
C ASN A 300 -9.22 -18.85 -36.08
N LEU A 301 -8.45 -19.65 -36.82
CA LEU A 301 -8.87 -20.96 -37.34
C LEU A 301 -9.19 -21.97 -36.23
N VAL A 302 -8.39 -21.99 -35.17
CA VAL A 302 -8.62 -22.86 -33.99
C VAL A 302 -9.89 -22.44 -33.25
N HIS A 303 -10.13 -21.14 -33.11
CA HIS A 303 -11.34 -20.61 -32.47
C HIS A 303 -12.62 -20.84 -33.28
N THR A 304 -12.56 -20.86 -34.62
CA THR A 304 -13.71 -21.13 -35.48
C THR A 304 -14.11 -22.61 -35.53
N ASN A 305 -13.17 -23.56 -35.49
CA ASN A 305 -13.46 -25.00 -35.62
C ASN A 305 -13.93 -25.65 -34.30
N LEU A 306 -13.60 -25.08 -33.14
CA LEU A 306 -14.15 -25.49 -31.84
C LEU A 306 -15.59 -24.98 -31.60
N SER A 307 -16.09 -24.07 -32.45
CA SER A 307 -17.46 -23.52 -32.36
C SER A 307 -18.48 -24.28 -33.22
N PHE A 308 -18.08 -25.34 -33.93
CA PHE A 308 -18.97 -26.10 -34.82
C PHE A 308 -19.81 -27.18 -34.13
N THR A 309 -19.72 -27.34 -32.80
CA THR A 309 -20.50 -28.36 -32.06
C THR A 309 -21.68 -27.85 -31.24
N PHE A 310 -21.97 -26.54 -31.20
CA PHE A 310 -23.20 -26.03 -30.56
C PHE A 310 -23.66 -24.71 -31.20
N PHE A 311 -24.44 -24.81 -32.29
CA PHE A 311 -25.17 -23.68 -32.86
C PHE A 311 -26.69 -23.89 -32.66
N THR A 312 -27.26 -23.22 -31.65
CA THR A 312 -28.64 -22.73 -31.74
C THR A 312 -28.57 -21.21 -31.68
N LYS A 313 -28.81 -20.57 -32.83
CA LYS A 313 -29.00 -19.13 -32.97
C LYS A 313 -30.12 -18.69 -32.03
N ARG A 314 -29.88 -17.66 -31.20
CA ARG A 314 -30.97 -16.91 -30.58
C ARG A 314 -30.89 -15.44 -30.99
N THR A 315 -32.01 -15.03 -31.55
CA THR A 315 -32.42 -13.72 -32.00
C THR A 315 -32.61 -12.77 -30.82
N ASP A 316 -32.72 -11.48 -31.17
CA ASP A 316 -33.46 -10.42 -30.46
C ASP A 316 -32.64 -9.36 -29.70
N LYS A 317 -32.23 -8.33 -30.48
CA LYS A 317 -32.36 -6.93 -30.08
C LYS A 317 -33.74 -6.46 -30.55
N CYS A 318 -34.61 -6.02 -29.63
CA CYS A 318 -35.55 -4.89 -29.80
C CYS A 318 -36.22 -4.55 -28.45
N ASP A 319 -36.06 -3.28 -28.04
CA ASP A 319 -36.98 -2.40 -27.30
C ASP A 319 -37.61 -2.82 -25.95
N ILE A 320 -36.85 -2.64 -24.86
CA ILE A 320 -37.35 -2.59 -23.47
C ILE A 320 -37.40 -1.14 -22.92
N LYS A 321 -37.21 -0.12 -23.78
CA LYS A 321 -37.15 1.27 -23.32
C LYS A 321 -38.53 1.88 -23.02
N TYR A 322 -39.59 1.38 -23.66
CA TYR A 322 -40.95 1.94 -23.53
C TYR A 322 -41.72 1.45 -22.29
N TYR A 323 -41.40 0.26 -21.76
CA TYR A 323 -42.12 -0.31 -20.59
C TYR A 323 -41.55 0.13 -19.23
N LYS A 324 -40.32 0.64 -19.21
CA LYS A 324 -39.65 1.02 -17.96
C LYS A 324 -40.18 2.34 -17.39
N ASP A 325 -40.59 3.27 -18.24
CA ASP A 325 -41.06 4.60 -17.82
C ASP A 325 -42.50 4.58 -17.27
N THR A 326 -43.34 3.63 -17.67
CA THR A 326 -44.71 3.48 -17.13
C THR A 326 -44.72 2.78 -15.77
N LEU A 327 -43.79 1.85 -15.53
CA LEU A 327 -43.72 1.05 -14.29
C LEU A 327 -42.99 1.77 -13.13
N LEU A 328 -42.19 2.79 -13.41
CA LEU A 328 -41.57 3.64 -12.38
C LEU A 328 -42.56 4.58 -11.66
N ARG A 329 -43.79 4.74 -12.17
CA ARG A 329 -44.83 5.56 -11.51
C ARG A 329 -45.59 4.85 -10.38
N TYR A 330 -45.52 3.52 -10.28
CA TYR A 330 -46.34 2.74 -9.33
C TYR A 330 -45.56 1.84 -8.36
N GLY A 331 -44.24 2.00 -8.26
CA GLY A 331 -43.45 1.63 -7.07
C GLY A 331 -43.52 0.17 -6.60
N THR A 332 -43.31 -0.83 -7.47
CA THR A 332 -43.06 -2.24 -7.06
C THR A 332 -41.99 -2.90 -7.94
N THR A 333 -41.15 -3.78 -7.35
CA THR A 333 -39.87 -4.25 -7.94
C THR A 333 -39.78 -5.72 -8.33
N ASP A 334 -40.79 -6.56 -8.13
CA ASP A 334 -40.65 -8.02 -8.38
C ASP A 334 -41.60 -8.57 -9.47
N LEU A 335 -41.01 -9.16 -10.51
CA LEU A 335 -41.67 -9.92 -11.58
C LEU A 335 -41.14 -11.36 -11.56
N ALA A 336 -42.03 -12.35 -11.55
CA ALA A 336 -41.67 -13.77 -11.69
C ALA A 336 -42.17 -14.34 -13.03
N PHE A 337 -41.29 -15.01 -13.76
CA PHE A 337 -41.59 -15.65 -15.05
C PHE A 337 -41.79 -17.16 -14.87
N ARG A 338 -42.83 -17.73 -15.49
CA ARG A 338 -43.02 -19.19 -15.58
C ARG A 338 -43.05 -19.61 -17.04
N THR A 339 -42.15 -20.51 -17.42
CA THR A 339 -42.04 -21.02 -18.79
C THR A 339 -42.47 -22.49 -18.83
N ARG A 340 -43.32 -22.86 -19.78
CA ARG A 340 -43.72 -24.26 -20.04
C ARG A 340 -43.33 -24.62 -21.48
N VAL A 341 -42.75 -25.82 -21.66
CA VAL A 341 -42.31 -26.34 -22.95
C VAL A 341 -43.00 -27.68 -23.18
N ASP A 342 -43.84 -27.76 -24.20
CA ASP A 342 -44.46 -29.02 -24.64
C ASP A 342 -43.86 -29.44 -25.99
N VAL A 343 -43.47 -30.71 -26.13
CA VAL A 343 -42.88 -31.28 -27.34
C VAL A 343 -43.86 -32.29 -27.93
N THR A 344 -44.32 -32.08 -29.15
CA THR A 344 -45.19 -33.02 -29.88
C THR A 344 -44.41 -33.81 -30.93
N ASN A 345 -44.73 -35.10 -31.06
CA ASN A 345 -43.84 -36.14 -31.62
C ASN A 345 -43.88 -36.35 -33.14
N HIS A 346 -44.25 -35.36 -33.96
CA HIS A 346 -44.16 -35.50 -35.42
C HIS A 346 -43.58 -34.25 -36.10
N MET A 347 -42.40 -34.43 -36.71
CA MET A 347 -41.53 -33.48 -37.45
C MET A 347 -40.61 -32.59 -36.57
N PRO A 348 -39.27 -32.61 -36.77
CA PRO A 348 -38.32 -32.23 -35.72
C PRO A 348 -37.79 -30.79 -35.82
N TYR A 349 -38.61 -29.75 -36.00
CA TYR A 349 -38.08 -28.35 -35.99
C TYR A 349 -39.06 -27.27 -35.49
N VAL A 350 -39.95 -27.55 -34.53
CA VAL A 350 -40.70 -26.49 -33.83
C VAL A 350 -40.88 -26.84 -32.36
N VAL A 351 -40.21 -26.11 -31.45
CA VAL A 351 -40.52 -26.12 -30.01
C VAL A 351 -41.36 -24.89 -29.71
N LYS A 352 -42.60 -25.07 -29.27
CA LYS A 352 -43.48 -23.97 -28.85
C LYS A 352 -43.21 -23.67 -27.37
N VAL A 353 -42.66 -22.49 -27.10
CA VAL A 353 -42.43 -22.00 -25.73
C VAL A 353 -43.43 -20.88 -25.44
N THR A 354 -44.34 -21.11 -24.49
CA THR A 354 -45.24 -20.07 -23.98
C THR A 354 -44.71 -19.55 -22.64
N THR A 355 -44.49 -18.24 -22.56
CA THR A 355 -44.09 -17.54 -21.34
C THR A 355 -45.24 -16.64 -20.91
N SER A 356 -45.79 -16.86 -19.72
CA SER A 356 -46.81 -15.98 -19.13
C SER A 356 -46.21 -15.19 -17.98
N ILE A 357 -46.48 -13.88 -17.96
CA ILE A 357 -46.02 -12.94 -16.93
C ILE A 357 -47.09 -12.89 -15.84
N MET A 358 -46.71 -13.17 -14.60
CA MET A 358 -47.61 -13.05 -13.46
C MET A 358 -47.07 -11.99 -12.51
N VAL A 359 -47.81 -10.90 -12.34
CA VAL A 359 -47.52 -9.89 -11.32
C VAL A 359 -48.00 -10.43 -9.98
N VAL A 360 -47.06 -10.74 -9.08
CA VAL A 360 -47.35 -11.27 -7.74
C VAL A 360 -47.29 -10.12 -6.74
N GLY A 361 -48.41 -9.86 -6.05
CA GLY A 361 -48.43 -8.93 -4.90
C GLY A 361 -49.15 -7.58 -5.07
N MET A 362 -50.29 -7.51 -5.78
CA MET A 362 -51.20 -6.36 -5.72
C MET A 362 -52.66 -6.80 -5.52
N SER A 363 -53.47 -5.96 -4.87
CA SER A 363 -54.89 -6.20 -4.60
C SER A 363 -55.73 -6.22 -5.90
N ARG A 364 -56.86 -6.94 -5.89
CA ARG A 364 -57.70 -7.23 -7.07
C ARG A 364 -58.23 -6.00 -7.83
N SER A 365 -58.34 -4.83 -7.21
CA SER A 365 -58.95 -3.65 -7.84
C SER A 365 -58.10 -3.02 -8.95
N ASN A 366 -56.76 -3.18 -8.91
CA ASN A 366 -55.87 -2.49 -9.85
C ASN A 366 -55.51 -3.33 -11.09
N ARG A 367 -55.98 -4.58 -11.19
CA ARG A 367 -55.73 -5.45 -12.37
C ARG A 367 -56.68 -5.13 -13.53
N ASP A 368 -57.94 -4.85 -13.24
CA ASP A 368 -58.97 -4.73 -14.28
C ASP A 368 -58.88 -3.40 -15.07
N GLU A 369 -58.24 -2.38 -14.50
CA GLU A 369 -58.06 -1.07 -15.15
C GLU A 369 -56.93 -1.09 -16.19
N ILE A 370 -55.86 -1.85 -15.94
CA ILE A 370 -54.66 -1.94 -16.80
C ILE A 370 -54.90 -2.84 -18.03
N ASP A 371 -55.67 -3.93 -17.89
CA ASP A 371 -56.01 -4.83 -19.01
C ASP A 371 -56.94 -4.15 -20.06
N SER A 372 -57.58 -3.03 -19.71
CA SER A 372 -58.45 -2.26 -20.61
C SER A 372 -57.70 -1.28 -21.53
N GLU A 373 -56.51 -0.79 -21.10
CA GLU A 373 -55.70 0.15 -21.88
C GLU A 373 -54.76 -0.55 -22.89
N LEU A 374 -54.29 -1.76 -22.60
CA LEU A 374 -53.32 -2.49 -23.44
C LEU A 374 -53.91 -3.11 -24.72
N ASN A 375 -55.24 -3.22 -24.83
CA ASN A 375 -55.90 -3.86 -25.99
C ASN A 375 -56.31 -2.87 -27.11
N ARG A 376 -55.90 -1.60 -27.05
CA ARG A 376 -56.25 -0.58 -28.06
C ARG A 376 -55.03 -0.11 -28.87
N LYS A 377 -54.64 -0.90 -29.88
CA LYS A 377 -54.03 -0.53 -31.20
C LYS A 377 -52.81 -1.39 -31.59
N PRO A 378 -52.87 -2.16 -32.69
CA PRO A 378 -51.70 -2.71 -33.35
C PRO A 378 -51.18 -1.74 -34.44
N VAL A 379 -49.86 -1.59 -34.56
CA VAL A 379 -49.24 -0.88 -35.70
C VAL A 379 -48.09 -1.71 -36.26
N THR A 380 -48.29 -2.22 -37.46
CA THR A 380 -47.26 -2.67 -38.41
C THR A 380 -46.71 -1.47 -39.18
N PHE A 381 -45.46 -1.49 -39.66
CA PHE A 381 -45.10 -1.28 -41.07
C PHE A 381 -43.58 -1.21 -41.31
N THR A 382 -43.26 -1.47 -42.58
CA THR A 382 -42.00 -1.73 -43.29
C THR A 382 -41.20 -0.47 -43.68
N ASP A 383 -40.01 -0.71 -44.22
CA ASP A 383 -38.95 0.22 -44.64
C ASP A 383 -39.30 1.25 -45.76
N GLU A 384 -38.45 2.28 -45.86
CA GLU A 384 -38.22 3.28 -46.93
C GLU A 384 -38.91 4.69 -46.92
N THR A 385 -38.03 5.70 -46.77
CA THR A 385 -37.99 7.07 -47.40
C THR A 385 -38.92 8.24 -46.96
N LEU A 386 -38.27 9.41 -46.86
CA LEU A 386 -38.72 10.80 -46.57
C LEU A 386 -39.90 11.30 -47.44
N PRO A 387 -40.72 12.29 -47.00
CA PRO A 387 -40.40 13.70 -47.34
C PRO A 387 -40.88 14.82 -46.37
N VAL A 388 -40.31 16.00 -46.63
CA VAL A 388 -40.51 17.37 -46.11
C VAL A 388 -41.82 17.99 -46.62
N ILE A 389 -42.60 18.71 -45.80
CA ILE A 389 -43.46 19.84 -46.26
C ILE A 389 -43.57 20.95 -45.18
N SER A 390 -43.35 22.19 -45.63
CA SER A 390 -43.47 23.48 -44.93
C SER A 390 -44.93 23.95 -44.79
N CYS A 391 -45.24 24.86 -43.84
CA CYS A 391 -45.81 26.18 -44.16
C CYS A 391 -46.09 27.08 -42.94
N LYS A 392 -45.98 28.39 -43.22
CA LYS A 392 -46.20 29.65 -42.47
C LYS A 392 -47.60 29.74 -41.81
N GLU A 393 -47.75 30.21 -40.56
CA GLU A 393 -47.67 31.58 -39.98
C GLU A 393 -49.01 32.32 -40.02
N ILE A 394 -49.64 32.59 -38.84
CA ILE A 394 -50.54 33.73 -38.59
C ILE A 394 -50.40 34.17 -37.10
N VAL A 395 -50.28 35.48 -36.90
CA VAL A 395 -49.97 36.20 -35.66
C VAL A 395 -51.22 36.82 -35.04
N GLN A 396 -51.32 36.82 -33.70
CA GLN A 396 -51.95 37.92 -32.94
C GLN A 396 -51.27 38.03 -31.55
N LYS A 397 -50.83 39.24 -31.18
CA LYS A 397 -50.08 39.55 -29.93
C LYS A 397 -51.00 40.23 -28.91
N ASP A 398 -51.03 39.69 -27.70
CA ASP A 398 -51.55 40.34 -26.49
C ASP A 398 -50.39 40.70 -25.52
N PRO A 399 -50.54 41.71 -24.65
CA PRO A 399 -49.43 42.33 -23.92
C PRO A 399 -48.79 41.39 -22.89
N VAL A 400 -47.45 41.30 -22.95
CA VAL A 400 -46.64 40.45 -22.07
C VAL A 400 -46.31 41.20 -20.78
N PHE A 401 -46.77 40.71 -19.64
CA PHE A 401 -46.29 41.14 -18.32
C PHE A 401 -45.01 40.36 -17.97
N CYS A 402 -43.88 41.05 -17.84
CA CYS A 402 -42.64 40.44 -17.38
C CYS A 402 -42.67 40.25 -15.86
N LYS A 403 -42.67 38.99 -15.41
CA LYS A 403 -42.51 38.62 -14.00
C LYS A 403 -41.09 38.11 -13.79
N CYS A 404 -40.24 38.91 -13.14
CA CYS A 404 -38.92 38.44 -12.69
C CYS A 404 -39.06 37.76 -11.33
N THR A 405 -38.70 36.48 -11.25
CA THR A 405 -38.50 35.77 -9.98
C THR A 405 -37.01 35.68 -9.69
N SER A 406 -36.55 36.27 -8.59
CA SER A 406 -35.21 36.02 -8.06
C SER A 406 -35.19 34.67 -7.34
N ILE A 407 -34.36 33.73 -7.80
CA ILE A 407 -34.10 32.48 -7.09
C ILE A 407 -33.25 32.80 -5.87
N LYS A 408 -33.82 32.65 -4.66
CA LYS A 408 -33.03 32.67 -3.42
C LYS A 408 -32.50 31.26 -3.19
N TYR A 409 -31.20 31.08 -3.38
CA TYR A 409 -30.52 29.85 -2.99
C TYR A 409 -30.43 29.79 -1.46
N LYS A 410 -30.79 28.64 -0.89
CA LYS A 410 -30.57 28.34 0.53
C LYS A 410 -29.65 27.14 0.57
N GLU A 411 -28.43 27.35 1.05
CA GLU A 411 -27.47 26.27 1.23
C GLU A 411 -27.98 25.32 2.31
N ARG A 412 -27.91 24.02 2.02
CA ARG A 412 -28.16 22.93 2.97
C ARG A 412 -26.95 22.00 2.90
N GLU A 413 -26.25 21.88 4.02
CA GLU A 413 -25.25 20.85 4.21
C GLU A 413 -25.95 19.60 4.76
N VAL A 414 -25.69 18.45 4.15
CA VAL A 414 -26.20 17.15 4.60
C VAL A 414 -24.98 16.28 4.86
N GLN A 415 -24.78 15.89 6.12
CA GLN A 415 -23.80 14.88 6.50
C GLN A 415 -24.54 13.54 6.55
N ALA A 416 -24.06 12.55 5.80
CA ALA A 416 -24.60 11.20 5.88
C ALA A 416 -24.02 10.52 7.13
N ASP A 417 -24.87 10.20 8.10
CA ASP A 417 -24.48 9.36 9.23
C ASP A 417 -24.28 7.93 8.72
N ILE A 418 -23.07 7.40 8.89
CA ILE A 418 -22.79 5.98 8.70
C ILE A 418 -23.21 5.29 10.00
N GLU A 419 -24.50 5.02 10.15
CA GLU A 419 -24.97 4.12 11.20
C GLU A 419 -24.52 2.69 10.84
N GLU A 420 -23.44 2.23 11.46
CA GLU A 420 -23.17 0.80 11.55
C GLU A 420 -24.33 0.17 12.31
N LYS A 421 -25.19 -0.57 11.60
CA LYS A 421 -26.23 -1.36 12.26
C LYS A 421 -25.54 -2.27 13.28
N PRO A 422 -25.93 -2.23 14.57
CA PRO A 422 -25.40 -3.19 15.53
C PRO A 422 -25.65 -4.58 14.95
N ALA A 423 -24.61 -5.41 14.93
CA ALA A 423 -24.78 -6.81 14.55
C ALA A 423 -25.85 -7.41 15.46
N ASP A 424 -26.91 -7.97 14.87
CA ASP A 424 -27.92 -8.71 15.64
C ASP A 424 -27.19 -9.90 16.30
N ASP A 425 -26.91 -9.80 17.61
CA ASP A 425 -26.21 -10.83 18.39
C ASP A 425 -27.01 -12.15 18.53
N HIS A 426 -28.24 -12.20 18.00
CA HIS A 426 -29.13 -13.35 18.09
C HIS A 426 -29.77 -13.69 16.74
N VAL A 427 -28.96 -14.20 15.80
CA VAL A 427 -29.48 -15.03 14.71
C VAL A 427 -29.65 -16.45 15.27
N GLU A 428 -30.88 -16.97 15.34
CA GLU A 428 -31.11 -18.39 15.62
C GLU A 428 -30.50 -19.23 14.49
N ILE A 429 -29.29 -19.76 14.72
CA ILE A 429 -28.61 -20.63 13.77
C ILE A 429 -29.15 -22.05 13.97
N ASP A 430 -29.73 -22.62 12.92
CA ASP A 430 -30.05 -24.05 12.86
C ASP A 430 -28.75 -24.87 12.91
N ILE A 431 -28.40 -25.32 14.11
CA ILE A 431 -27.20 -26.10 14.43
C ILE A 431 -27.13 -27.37 13.55
N SER A 432 -28.27 -27.97 13.21
CA SER A 432 -28.31 -29.18 12.39
C SER A 432 -27.90 -28.91 10.94
N ARG A 433 -28.39 -27.83 10.35
CA ARG A 433 -27.97 -27.39 9.01
C ARG A 433 -26.51 -26.94 8.99
N PHE A 434 -26.06 -26.25 10.03
CA PHE A 434 -24.67 -25.81 10.16
C PHE A 434 -23.71 -27.01 10.27
N ASN A 435 -24.02 -28.00 11.09
CA ASN A 435 -23.23 -29.23 11.19
C ASN A 435 -23.18 -30.01 9.87
N LYS A 436 -24.29 -30.06 9.12
CA LYS A 436 -24.32 -30.69 7.80
C LYS A 436 -23.45 -29.94 6.78
N PHE A 437 -23.39 -28.61 6.88
CA PHE A 437 -22.50 -27.79 6.07
C PHE A 437 -21.03 -28.01 6.44
N LEU A 438 -20.69 -27.97 7.73
CA LEU A 438 -19.33 -28.20 8.22
C LEU A 438 -18.83 -29.60 7.84
N GLY A 439 -19.64 -30.64 8.04
CA GLY A 439 -19.26 -32.00 7.64
C GLY A 439 -19.02 -32.18 6.12
N ARG A 440 -19.54 -31.26 5.29
CA ARG A 440 -19.26 -31.25 3.84
C ARG A 440 -17.98 -30.45 3.50
N VAL A 441 -17.71 -29.37 4.22
CA VAL A 441 -16.69 -28.37 3.86
C VAL A 441 -15.37 -28.60 4.59
N GLU A 442 -15.43 -28.96 5.86
CA GLU A 442 -14.24 -29.18 6.70
C GLU A 442 -13.27 -30.20 6.08
N PRO A 443 -13.68 -31.40 5.62
CA PRO A 443 -12.72 -32.37 5.08
C PRO A 443 -12.02 -31.87 3.81
N ILE A 444 -12.72 -31.08 3.01
CA ILE A 444 -12.18 -30.52 1.76
C ILE A 444 -11.16 -29.43 2.10
N VAL A 445 -11.51 -28.53 3.02
CA VAL A 445 -10.64 -27.41 3.42
C VAL A 445 -9.42 -27.94 4.16
N SER A 446 -9.57 -28.86 5.11
CA SER A 446 -8.48 -29.50 5.85
C SER A 446 -7.52 -30.21 4.88
N TYR A 447 -8.03 -31.00 3.94
CA TYR A 447 -7.19 -31.66 2.92
C TYR A 447 -6.35 -30.66 2.10
N TYR A 448 -6.95 -29.57 1.61
CA TYR A 448 -6.20 -28.58 0.83
C TYR A 448 -5.28 -27.70 1.69
N LEU A 449 -5.59 -27.50 2.97
CA LEU A 449 -4.68 -26.82 3.90
C LEU A 449 -3.47 -27.70 4.19
N ASP A 450 -3.69 -28.98 4.48
CA ASP A 450 -2.63 -29.97 4.73
C ASP A 450 -1.76 -30.17 3.47
N ASP A 451 -2.35 -30.35 2.29
CA ASP A 451 -1.60 -30.46 1.02
C ASP A 451 -0.80 -29.19 0.70
N ASN A 452 -1.30 -28.00 1.07
CA ASN A 452 -0.55 -26.74 0.92
C ASN A 452 0.57 -26.59 1.96
N LEU A 453 0.39 -27.09 3.19
CA LEU A 453 1.39 -27.07 4.25
C LEU A 453 2.50 -28.11 4.02
N GLU A 454 2.16 -29.30 3.53
CA GLU A 454 3.08 -30.40 3.18
C GLU A 454 3.90 -30.13 1.90
N ARG A 455 3.52 -29.10 1.12
CA ARG A 455 4.29 -28.61 -0.04
C ARG A 455 4.99 -27.27 0.28
N PRO A 456 5.96 -27.22 1.21
CA PRO A 456 6.52 -25.98 1.75
C PRO A 456 7.33 -25.14 0.75
N ASN A 457 7.60 -25.64 -0.47
CA ASN A 457 8.66 -25.10 -1.32
C ASN A 457 8.19 -24.26 -2.52
N VAL A 458 6.88 -24.19 -2.78
CA VAL A 458 6.34 -23.48 -3.97
C VAL A 458 6.42 -21.94 -3.82
N LEU A 459 6.48 -21.40 -2.59
CA LEU A 459 6.43 -19.95 -2.36
C LEU A 459 7.55 -19.39 -1.47
N ARG A 460 8.29 -20.22 -0.71
CA ARG A 460 9.34 -19.76 0.21
C ARG A 460 10.56 -19.13 -0.48
N HIS A 461 10.81 -19.48 -1.74
CA HIS A 461 11.95 -18.97 -2.51
C HIS A 461 11.67 -17.66 -3.25
N ILE A 462 10.46 -17.10 -3.14
CA ILE A 462 10.15 -15.78 -3.72
C ILE A 462 10.68 -14.70 -2.76
N LYS A 463 12.00 -14.46 -2.79
CA LYS A 463 12.57 -13.22 -2.25
C LYS A 463 12.18 -12.10 -3.22
N MET A 464 11.10 -11.38 -2.92
CA MET A 464 10.74 -10.14 -3.62
C MET A 464 11.84 -9.09 -3.31
N ARG A 465 12.91 -9.09 -4.11
CA ARG A 465 13.90 -8.01 -4.09
C ARG A 465 13.33 -6.85 -4.88
N TYR A 466 12.82 -5.85 -4.16
CA TYR A 466 12.45 -4.58 -4.75
C TYR A 466 13.72 -3.88 -5.22
N THR A 467 13.81 -3.61 -6.53
CA THR A 467 14.91 -2.86 -7.16
C THR A 467 14.75 -1.36 -6.93
N GLY A 468 14.49 -0.95 -5.69
CA GLY A 468 14.49 0.45 -5.26
C GLY A 468 15.89 0.87 -4.76
N ASP A 469 16.16 2.17 -4.76
CA ASP A 469 17.42 2.75 -4.29
C ASP A 469 17.85 2.16 -2.94
N GLU A 470 19.12 1.73 -2.82
CA GLU A 470 19.62 1.07 -1.60
C GLU A 470 19.77 2.02 -0.40
N THR A 471 19.70 3.33 -0.65
CA THR A 471 20.03 4.40 0.32
C THR A 471 18.86 5.37 0.50
N ALA A 472 18.65 5.85 1.73
CA ALA A 472 17.74 6.94 2.00
C ALA A 472 18.11 8.23 1.24
N GLN A 473 17.09 8.98 0.80
CA GLN A 473 17.21 10.23 0.07
C GLN A 473 16.78 11.42 0.94
N GLU A 474 17.56 12.50 0.96
CA GLU A 474 17.14 13.77 1.56
C GLU A 474 16.09 14.44 0.67
N LEU A 475 14.91 14.75 1.22
CA LEU A 475 13.84 15.46 0.51
C LEU A 475 13.91 16.98 0.73
N PHE A 476 14.00 17.39 1.99
CA PHE A 476 13.97 18.79 2.39
C PHE A 476 14.86 19.01 3.61
N THR A 477 15.56 20.14 3.63
CA THR A 477 16.18 20.69 4.83
C THR A 477 15.46 22.00 5.17
N LEU A 478 14.65 21.96 6.22
CA LEU A 478 13.81 23.05 6.69
C LEU A 478 14.55 23.82 7.78
N SER A 479 14.49 25.14 7.74
CA SER A 479 15.08 25.99 8.78
C SER A 479 14.26 27.26 8.93
N TYR A 480 14.38 27.93 10.07
CA TYR A 480 13.79 29.25 10.28
C TYR A 480 14.88 30.27 10.62
N PRO A 481 15.51 30.92 9.63
CA PRO A 481 16.67 31.79 9.88
C PRO A 481 16.39 32.95 10.85
N ASP A 482 15.17 33.47 10.89
CA ASP A 482 14.83 34.63 11.74
C ASP A 482 14.92 34.31 13.24
N ILE A 483 14.63 33.06 13.67
CA ILE A 483 14.82 32.65 15.08
C ILE A 483 16.26 32.25 15.37
N LEU A 484 17.01 31.81 14.35
CA LEU A 484 18.39 31.33 14.48
C LEU A 484 19.43 32.47 14.51
N ILE A 485 19.00 33.73 14.60
CA ILE A 485 19.89 34.87 14.82
C ILE A 485 20.65 34.68 16.14
N ASP A 486 19.97 34.17 17.15
CA ASP A 486 20.57 33.70 18.40
C ASP A 486 21.13 32.29 18.17
N LYS A 487 22.46 32.20 17.99
CA LYS A 487 23.20 30.95 17.70
C LYS A 487 23.08 29.84 18.76
N GLU A 488 22.35 30.09 19.84
CA GLU A 488 22.09 29.14 20.92
C GLU A 488 20.77 28.37 20.74
N ILE A 489 19.93 28.77 19.78
CA ILE A 489 18.65 28.12 19.52
C ILE A 489 18.82 26.94 18.57
N GLN A 490 18.25 25.81 18.96
CA GLN A 490 18.29 24.55 18.22
C GLN A 490 16.92 23.88 18.18
N VAL A 491 16.81 22.80 17.39
CA VAL A 491 15.61 21.96 17.41
C VAL A 491 15.62 21.10 18.66
N THR A 492 14.57 21.22 19.48
CA THR A 492 14.41 20.45 20.72
C THR A 492 13.40 19.32 20.58
N SER A 493 12.37 19.50 19.74
CA SER A 493 11.29 18.54 19.59
C SER A 493 10.65 18.59 18.21
N LEU A 494 10.14 17.45 17.77
CA LEU A 494 9.41 17.26 16.52
C LEU A 494 8.13 16.49 16.82
N SER A 495 7.02 16.93 16.20
CA SER A 495 5.75 16.21 16.23
C SER A 495 5.02 16.31 14.89
N TRP A 496 4.67 15.17 14.30
CA TRP A 496 3.81 15.11 13.11
C TRP A 496 2.34 15.38 13.49
N SER A 497 1.69 16.23 12.71
CA SER A 497 0.24 16.45 12.85
C SER A 497 -0.56 15.21 12.44
N ALA A 498 -1.80 15.09 12.94
CA ALA A 498 -2.68 13.92 12.68
C ALA A 498 -2.98 13.65 11.19
N ASN A 499 -2.87 14.67 10.34
CA ASN A 499 -3.07 14.49 8.90
C ASN A 499 -1.81 13.92 8.20
N SER A 500 -0.65 13.96 8.87
CA SER A 500 0.68 13.55 8.38
C SER A 500 1.25 14.41 7.26
N SER A 501 0.68 15.57 6.98
CA SER A 501 1.17 16.50 5.96
C SER A 501 1.90 17.71 6.53
N SER A 502 1.65 18.05 7.79
CA SER A 502 2.39 19.09 8.51
C SER A 502 3.28 18.52 9.60
N ILE A 503 4.52 18.99 9.65
CA ILE A 503 5.45 18.75 10.75
C ILE A 503 5.54 20.00 11.63
N VAL A 504 5.48 19.79 12.93
CA VAL A 504 5.60 20.86 13.93
C VAL A 504 6.94 20.70 14.66
N VAL A 505 7.65 21.81 14.80
CA VAL A 505 9.02 21.89 15.29
C VAL A 505 9.08 22.85 16.46
N GLY A 506 9.77 22.42 17.52
CA GLY A 506 10.01 23.20 18.72
C GLY A 506 11.45 23.69 18.73
N TYR A 507 11.61 24.99 18.98
CA TYR A 507 12.89 25.65 19.07
C TYR A 507 13.18 26.12 20.50
N GLY A 508 14.39 25.85 20.95
CA GLY A 508 14.90 26.27 22.26
C GLY A 508 16.39 25.98 22.41
N SER A 509 17.03 26.60 23.39
CA SER A 509 18.38 26.25 23.83
C SER A 509 18.33 25.09 24.84
N THR A 510 19.41 24.30 24.95
CA THR A 510 19.57 23.32 26.03
C THR A 510 20.64 23.73 27.04
N SER A 511 21.38 24.82 26.78
CA SER A 511 22.44 25.31 27.65
C SER A 511 21.89 26.37 28.58
N HIS A 512 21.40 25.96 29.75
CA HIS A 512 20.79 26.87 30.72
C HIS A 512 21.61 26.86 32.01
N GLU A 513 22.15 28.02 32.38
CA GLU A 513 22.84 28.24 33.66
C GLU A 513 21.90 28.97 34.65
N GLY A 514 20.66 28.48 34.79
CA GLY A 514 19.64 29.05 35.66
C GLY A 514 18.33 29.36 34.93
N LEU A 515 17.76 30.56 35.16
CA LEU A 515 16.51 30.97 34.53
C LEU A 515 16.69 31.17 33.02
N CYS A 516 15.77 30.62 32.24
CA CYS A 516 15.77 30.77 30.79
C CYS A 516 15.45 32.22 30.39
N MET A 517 16.39 32.86 29.68
CA MET A 517 16.22 34.20 29.12
C MET A 517 16.00 34.19 27.60
N HIS A 518 16.07 33.00 26.99
CA HIS A 518 15.90 32.82 25.55
C HIS A 518 14.42 32.79 25.17
N LYS A 519 14.10 33.32 23.99
CA LYS A 519 12.79 33.12 23.38
C LYS A 519 12.76 31.79 22.65
N GLY A 520 11.72 31.00 22.88
CA GLY A 520 11.44 29.81 22.09
C GLY A 520 10.50 30.12 20.93
N ALA A 521 10.37 29.16 20.02
CA ALA A 521 9.38 29.23 18.96
C ALA A 521 8.80 27.86 18.64
N VAL A 522 7.52 27.83 18.28
CA VAL A 522 6.85 26.67 17.68
C VAL A 522 6.57 27.00 16.23
N CYS A 523 7.11 26.21 15.31
CA CYS A 523 6.98 26.42 13.88
C CYS A 523 6.33 25.22 13.22
N SER A 524 5.53 25.44 12.17
CA SER A 524 4.88 24.37 11.39
C SER A 524 5.19 24.51 9.91
N TRP A 525 5.54 23.40 9.26
CA TRP A 525 5.73 23.31 7.81
C TRP A 525 4.82 22.25 7.23
N ASN A 526 4.10 22.59 6.16
CA ASN A 526 3.36 21.62 5.34
C ASN A 526 4.23 21.10 4.19
N ILE A 527 4.63 19.83 4.28
CA ILE A 527 5.52 19.17 3.30
C ILE A 527 4.81 18.79 2.00
N GLU A 528 3.48 18.71 1.97
CA GLU A 528 2.70 18.38 0.77
C GLU A 528 2.39 19.62 -0.09
N ARG A 529 2.74 20.82 0.38
CA ARG A 529 2.49 22.06 -0.34
C ARG A 529 3.33 22.10 -1.63
N TYR A 530 2.68 22.35 -2.77
CA TYR A 530 3.29 22.39 -4.11
C TYR A 530 4.52 23.32 -4.23
N LYS A 531 4.60 24.37 -3.41
CA LYS A 531 5.77 25.27 -3.29
C LYS A 531 6.04 25.54 -1.82
N ILE A 532 6.63 24.57 -1.14
CA ILE A 532 7.18 24.77 0.21
C ILE A 532 8.36 25.75 0.13
N ASN A 533 8.43 26.68 1.08
CA ASN A 533 9.64 27.48 1.30
C ASN A 533 10.39 26.87 2.50
N PRO A 534 11.54 26.22 2.28
CA PRO A 534 12.26 25.56 3.37
C PRO A 534 12.70 26.52 4.48
N ASN A 535 12.97 27.79 4.14
CA ASN A 535 13.49 28.80 5.06
C ASN A 535 12.40 29.62 5.75
N LYS A 536 11.12 29.31 5.50
CA LYS A 536 10.00 30.06 6.09
C LYS A 536 8.86 29.11 6.49
N PRO A 537 8.58 28.95 7.78
CA PRO A 537 7.44 28.16 8.25
C PRO A 537 6.10 28.76 7.83
N ASP A 538 5.07 27.91 7.74
CA ASP A 538 3.69 28.32 7.46
C ASP A 538 3.05 29.00 8.67
N ILE A 539 3.37 28.51 9.88
CA ILE A 539 2.89 29.03 11.15
C ILE A 539 4.09 29.19 12.08
N THR A 540 4.18 30.34 12.74
CA THR A 540 5.19 30.64 13.77
C THR A 540 4.48 31.19 14.99
N ILE A 541 4.77 30.60 16.15
CA ILE A 541 4.31 31.07 17.45
C ILE A 541 5.53 31.27 18.34
N GLU A 542 5.80 32.51 18.73
CA GLU A 542 6.85 32.82 19.70
C GLU A 542 6.38 32.49 21.12
N THR A 543 7.27 31.90 21.92
CA THR A 543 7.01 31.56 23.32
C THR A 543 7.86 32.41 24.26
N SER A 544 7.41 32.54 25.51
CA SER A 544 8.08 33.34 26.54
C SER A 544 9.44 32.79 26.95
N THR A 545 9.61 31.47 26.88
CA THR A 545 10.86 30.74 27.19
C THR A 545 11.07 29.62 26.16
N CYS A 546 12.22 28.93 26.21
CA CYS A 546 12.55 27.79 25.37
C CYS A 546 11.44 26.73 25.33
N VAL A 547 11.11 26.27 24.12
CA VAL A 547 10.27 25.08 23.93
C VAL A 547 11.13 23.85 24.17
N THR A 548 10.73 22.97 25.07
CA THR A 548 11.47 21.76 25.42
C THR A 548 10.89 20.51 24.75
N THR A 549 9.57 20.44 24.61
CA THR A 549 8.87 19.26 24.09
C THR A 549 7.54 19.63 23.42
N LEU A 550 7.14 18.85 22.41
CA LEU A 550 5.92 19.03 21.64
C LEU A 550 5.12 17.74 21.54
N ALA A 551 3.79 17.88 21.44
CA ALA A 551 2.90 16.77 21.12
C ALA A 551 1.69 17.25 20.31
N CYS A 552 1.60 16.82 19.05
CA CYS A 552 0.41 16.99 18.22
C CYS A 552 -0.70 16.04 18.67
N HIS A 553 -1.96 16.50 18.59
CA HIS A 553 -3.10 15.67 18.95
C HIS A 553 -3.28 14.53 17.92
N PRO A 554 -3.45 13.26 18.35
CA PRO A 554 -3.44 12.09 17.44
C PRO A 554 -4.53 12.10 16.36
N GLU A 555 -5.72 12.64 16.66
CA GLU A 555 -6.85 12.66 15.72
C GLU A 555 -7.19 14.04 15.14
N ARG A 556 -6.65 15.14 15.70
CA ARG A 556 -7.07 16.51 15.37
C ARG A 556 -5.87 17.30 14.83
N PRO A 557 -5.77 17.51 13.50
CA PRO A 557 -4.54 17.99 12.86
C PRO A 557 -4.15 19.44 13.17
N GLY A 558 -5.04 20.22 13.82
CA GLY A 558 -4.75 21.60 14.21
C GLY A 558 -4.31 21.77 15.67
N ILE A 559 -4.44 20.75 16.52
CA ILE A 559 -4.18 20.88 17.95
C ILE A 559 -2.75 20.45 18.29
N VAL A 560 -2.00 21.34 18.94
CA VAL A 560 -0.62 21.10 19.36
C VAL A 560 -0.44 21.53 20.80
N ALA A 561 0.21 20.70 21.62
CA ALA A 561 0.68 21.08 22.94
C ALA A 561 2.20 21.30 22.93
N ALA A 562 2.68 22.34 23.62
CA ALA A 562 4.10 22.52 23.95
C ALA A 562 4.32 22.63 25.45
N GLY A 563 5.45 22.07 25.87
CA GLY A 563 6.03 22.26 27.18
C GLY A 563 7.17 23.26 27.09
N LEU A 564 7.24 24.15 28.07
CA LEU A 564 8.26 25.18 28.17
C LEU A 564 9.26 24.87 29.28
N TYR A 565 10.42 25.53 29.22
CA TYR A 565 11.46 25.38 30.25
C TYR A 565 11.02 25.88 31.63
N ASN A 566 10.11 26.86 31.70
CA ASN A 566 9.59 27.39 32.97
C ASN A 566 8.49 26.51 33.61
N GLY A 567 8.18 25.34 33.06
CA GLY A 567 7.13 24.44 33.57
C GLY A 567 5.72 24.73 33.03
N GLU A 568 5.53 25.76 32.20
CA GLU A 568 4.24 26.04 31.56
C GLU A 568 3.94 25.05 30.43
N ILE A 569 2.65 24.73 30.30
CA ILE A 569 2.10 23.93 29.20
C ILE A 569 1.09 24.79 28.45
N LEU A 570 1.28 24.88 27.14
CA LEU A 570 0.45 25.67 26.24
C LEU A 570 -0.15 24.74 25.19
N VAL A 571 -1.45 24.92 24.89
CA VAL A 571 -2.15 24.16 23.85
C VAL A 571 -2.77 25.12 22.84
N TRP A 572 -2.41 24.96 21.57
CA TRP A 572 -2.90 25.78 20.47
C TRP A 572 -3.78 25.00 19.49
N ASP A 573 -4.72 25.69 18.84
CA ASP A 573 -5.38 25.30 17.59
C ASP A 573 -4.85 26.19 16.46
N PHE A 574 -4.09 25.62 15.55
CA PHE A 574 -3.55 26.33 14.39
C PHE A 574 -4.63 26.77 13.38
N ARG A 575 -5.89 26.38 13.58
CA ARG A 575 -7.01 26.73 12.69
C ARG A 575 -7.78 27.97 13.14
N GLU A 576 -7.67 28.36 14.42
CA GLU A 576 -8.37 29.52 14.98
C GLU A 576 -7.50 30.80 14.88
N GLN A 577 -8.13 31.98 14.80
CA GLN A 577 -7.40 33.27 14.78
C GLN A 577 -6.70 33.55 16.12
N ASP A 578 -7.38 33.29 17.23
CA ASP A 578 -6.74 33.17 18.55
C ASP A 578 -6.28 31.72 18.73
N SER A 579 -5.02 31.48 18.39
CA SER A 579 -4.50 30.12 18.33
C SER A 579 -4.39 29.46 19.71
N LEU A 580 -4.26 30.20 20.81
CA LEU A 580 -4.10 29.60 22.15
C LEU A 580 -5.46 29.16 22.74
N ILE A 581 -5.66 27.84 22.88
CA ILE A 581 -6.91 27.25 23.41
C ILE A 581 -6.88 27.14 24.93
N ALA A 582 -5.74 26.69 25.48
CA ALA A 582 -5.63 26.36 26.88
C ALA A 582 -4.21 26.58 27.42
N ARG A 583 -4.14 27.04 28.66
CA ARG A 583 -2.92 27.10 29.48
C ARG A 583 -3.25 26.79 30.93
N ILE A 584 -2.23 26.53 31.73
CA ILE A 584 -2.37 26.40 33.19
C ILE A 584 -2.60 27.79 33.79
N LEU A 585 -3.72 27.99 34.50
CA LEU A 585 -3.98 29.25 35.22
C LEU A 585 -3.62 29.17 36.70
N GLU A 586 -3.67 27.98 37.29
CA GLU A 586 -3.44 27.75 38.72
C GLU A 586 -1.95 27.51 38.98
N ARG A 587 -1.29 28.45 39.66
CA ARG A 587 0.15 28.37 39.95
C ARG A 587 0.55 27.16 40.82
N GLN A 588 -0.38 26.61 41.60
CA GLN A 588 -0.14 25.46 42.48
C GLN A 588 0.08 24.16 41.71
N ASP A 589 -0.57 24.02 40.56
CA ASP A 589 -0.52 22.81 39.73
C ASP A 589 0.57 22.89 38.64
N LEU A 590 1.23 24.04 38.49
CA LEU A 590 2.32 24.23 37.54
C LEU A 590 3.54 23.34 37.87
N HIS A 591 4.21 22.84 36.84
CA HIS A 591 5.55 22.27 37.02
C HIS A 591 6.52 23.35 37.50
N ARG A 592 7.44 22.98 38.39
CA ARG A 592 8.43 23.93 38.94
C ARG A 592 9.72 24.00 38.13
N ASP A 593 9.91 23.02 37.28
CA ASP A 593 11.07 22.86 36.43
C ASP A 593 10.61 22.57 34.99
N SER A 594 11.58 22.49 34.08
CA SER A 594 11.39 22.21 32.66
C SER A 594 10.49 21.00 32.41
N VAL A 595 9.53 21.17 31.50
CA VAL A 595 8.69 20.07 31.02
C VAL A 595 9.53 19.20 30.10
N THR A 596 9.73 17.93 30.44
CA THR A 596 10.66 17.04 29.73
C THR A 596 9.98 16.23 28.64
N SER A 597 8.73 15.81 28.85
CA SER A 597 7.96 15.04 27.88
C SER A 597 6.49 15.41 27.93
N LEU A 598 5.86 15.45 26.76
CA LEU A 598 4.41 15.56 26.57
C LEU A 598 3.90 14.38 25.74
N GLN A 599 2.77 13.80 26.15
CA GLN A 599 2.13 12.73 25.39
C GLN A 599 0.61 12.77 25.52
N TRP A 600 -0.08 12.57 24.40
CA TRP A 600 -1.52 12.37 24.36
C TRP A 600 -1.86 10.90 24.58
N ILE A 601 -2.74 10.61 25.53
CA ILE A 601 -3.24 9.25 25.79
C ILE A 601 -4.76 9.22 25.73
N ARG A 602 -5.31 8.06 25.38
CA ARG A 602 -6.75 7.82 25.46
C ARG A 602 -7.16 7.75 26.94
N GLU A 603 -8.26 8.41 27.28
CA GLU A 603 -8.77 8.44 28.64
C GLU A 603 -9.16 7.01 29.08
N PRO A 604 -8.50 6.42 30.11
CA PRO A 604 -8.71 5.01 30.45
C PRO A 604 -10.13 4.73 31.00
N LYS A 605 -10.75 5.73 31.64
CA LYS A 605 -11.95 5.58 32.47
C LYS A 605 -13.27 5.87 31.75
N LEU A 606 -13.25 6.39 30.52
CA LEU A 606 -14.47 6.78 29.79
C LEU A 606 -14.66 5.96 28.50
N SER A 607 -15.92 5.56 28.24
CA SER A 607 -16.33 4.86 27.00
C SER A 607 -16.31 5.74 25.75
N LYS A 608 -16.25 7.07 25.91
CA LYS A 608 -16.14 8.01 24.79
C LYS A 608 -14.67 8.23 24.45
N LYS A 609 -14.34 8.25 23.15
CA LYS A 609 -13.01 8.58 22.59
C LYS A 609 -12.54 9.98 22.99
N LYS A 610 -12.06 10.15 24.22
CA LYS A 610 -11.45 11.39 24.72
C LYS A 610 -9.95 11.16 24.92
N PHE A 611 -9.17 12.19 24.61
CA PHE A 611 -7.74 12.20 24.86
C PHE A 611 -7.44 13.14 26.03
N ILE A 612 -6.53 12.72 26.88
CA ILE A 612 -5.95 13.52 27.97
C ILE A 612 -4.47 13.74 27.67
N LEU A 613 -3.93 14.85 28.16
CA LEU A 613 -2.54 15.22 27.98
C LEU A 613 -1.75 14.85 29.22
N VAL A 614 -0.62 14.17 29.04
CA VAL A 614 0.31 13.82 30.12
C VAL A 614 1.55 14.69 29.99
N SER A 615 2.01 15.25 31.11
CA SER A 615 3.28 15.96 31.19
C SER A 615 4.19 15.35 32.26
N THR A 616 5.50 15.42 32.00
CA THR A 616 6.54 15.07 32.96
C THR A 616 7.53 16.22 33.08
N SER A 617 8.21 16.30 34.22
CA SER A 617 9.20 17.34 34.49
C SER A 617 10.36 16.81 35.34
N GLN A 618 11.46 17.57 35.34
CA GLN A 618 12.60 17.35 36.23
C GLN A 618 12.25 17.57 37.71
N ASP A 619 11.09 18.16 38.02
CA ASP A 619 10.56 18.25 39.39
C ASP A 619 10.03 16.91 39.96
N GLY A 620 10.09 15.83 39.18
CA GLY A 620 9.67 14.50 39.59
C GLY A 620 8.17 14.27 39.60
N LYS A 621 7.38 15.20 39.04
CA LYS A 621 5.93 15.05 38.88
C LYS A 621 5.58 14.51 37.50
N ILE A 622 4.55 13.68 37.48
CA ILE A 622 3.85 13.23 36.27
C ILE A 622 2.39 13.68 36.43
N LEU A 623 1.93 14.58 35.56
CA LEU A 623 0.63 15.24 35.69
C LEU A 623 -0.27 14.92 34.50
N LEU A 624 -1.55 14.67 34.77
CA LEU A 624 -2.57 14.38 33.76
C LEU A 624 -3.53 15.56 33.67
N TRP A 625 -3.75 16.04 32.44
CA TRP A 625 -4.51 17.23 32.14
C TRP A 625 -5.69 16.90 31.22
N ASN A 626 -6.85 17.46 31.55
CA ASN A 626 -7.98 17.50 30.63
C ASN A 626 -8.01 18.86 29.92
N PRO A 627 -7.76 18.90 28.59
CA PRO A 627 -7.75 20.14 27.83
C PRO A 627 -9.12 20.64 27.40
N LEU A 628 -10.22 19.93 27.72
CA LEU A 628 -11.55 20.18 27.16
C LEU A 628 -12.74 20.38 28.16
N PRO A 629 -12.65 21.08 29.31
CA PRO A 629 -13.89 21.41 30.06
C PRO A 629 -14.55 22.73 29.61
N SER A 630 -13.77 23.72 29.17
CA SER A 630 -14.22 25.08 28.80
C SER A 630 -13.04 25.86 28.22
N LYS A 631 -13.21 26.60 27.12
CA LYS A 631 -12.12 27.39 26.48
C LYS A 631 -11.32 28.15 27.56
N SER A 632 -9.98 28.04 27.53
CA SER A 632 -8.94 28.77 28.31
C SER A 632 -8.14 28.06 29.42
N ASN A 633 -8.66 27.03 30.14
CA ASN A 633 -7.93 26.46 31.29
C ASN A 633 -7.66 24.95 31.16
N LEU A 634 -6.41 24.53 31.39
CA LEU A 634 -6.04 23.13 31.56
C LEU A 634 -6.36 22.68 32.99
N LYS A 635 -7.30 21.73 33.14
CA LYS A 635 -7.68 21.21 34.46
C LYS A 635 -6.89 19.94 34.78
N LEU A 636 -6.22 19.92 35.94
CA LEU A 636 -5.55 18.74 36.47
C LEU A 636 -6.58 17.64 36.81
N THR A 637 -6.35 16.42 36.36
CA THR A 637 -7.25 15.27 36.59
C THR A 637 -6.66 14.24 37.55
N ASP A 638 -5.37 13.97 37.45
CA ASP A 638 -4.63 13.04 38.30
C ASP A 638 -3.16 13.50 38.37
N ALA A 639 -2.50 13.25 39.50
CA ALA A 639 -1.12 13.66 39.74
C ALA A 639 -0.31 12.52 40.38
N TYR A 640 0.94 12.40 39.95
CA TYR A 640 1.87 11.42 40.47
C TYR A 640 3.21 12.07 40.80
N PHE A 641 3.87 11.57 41.84
CA PHE A 641 5.19 12.03 42.26
C PHE A 641 6.12 10.85 42.47
N VAL A 642 7.27 10.89 41.81
CA VAL A 642 8.25 9.81 41.80
C VAL A 642 9.19 10.00 42.98
N ALA A 643 9.00 9.17 44.01
CA ALA A 643 9.85 9.14 45.20
C ALA A 643 10.34 7.72 45.48
N ILE A 644 11.64 7.55 45.69
CA ILE A 644 12.20 6.30 46.21
C ILE A 644 12.05 6.27 47.73
N LYS A 645 11.53 5.16 48.27
CA LYS A 645 11.66 4.85 49.70
C LYS A 645 13.09 4.38 49.96
N GLY A 646 13.90 5.20 50.64
CA GLY A 646 15.23 4.79 51.06
C GLY A 646 15.18 3.55 51.95
N GLY A 647 16.10 2.60 51.74
CA GLY A 647 16.32 1.50 52.67
C GLY A 647 16.74 2.06 54.03
N ASN A 648 15.90 1.85 55.05
CA ASN A 648 15.88 2.40 56.41
C ASN A 648 14.99 3.65 56.61
N SER A 649 14.06 3.48 57.56
CA SER A 649 12.81 4.21 57.83
C SER A 649 12.91 5.70 58.23
N ARG A 650 13.91 6.48 57.78
CA ARG A 650 14.00 7.92 58.12
C ARG A 650 14.52 8.85 57.02
N SER A 651 14.97 8.36 55.87
CA SER A 651 15.27 9.23 54.72
C SER A 651 14.01 9.44 53.88
N VAL A 652 13.45 10.65 53.98
CA VAL A 652 12.42 11.17 53.07
C VAL A 652 12.95 11.05 51.64
N GLY A 653 12.15 10.49 50.73
CA GLY A 653 12.55 10.27 49.34
C GLY A 653 12.88 11.59 48.65
N LYS A 654 14.10 11.69 48.10
CA LYS A 654 14.49 12.82 47.24
C LYS A 654 13.68 12.74 45.93
N PRO A 655 13.16 13.86 45.39
CA PRO A 655 12.55 13.87 44.06
C PRO A 655 13.55 13.32 43.03
N MET A 656 13.04 12.58 42.06
CA MET A 656 13.82 12.14 40.90
C MET A 656 13.27 12.81 39.66
N GLY A 657 14.12 13.49 38.90
CA GLY A 657 13.68 14.15 37.68
C GLY A 657 13.26 13.12 36.63
N VAL A 658 12.05 13.25 36.10
CA VAL A 658 11.54 12.38 35.03
C VAL A 658 11.92 13.00 33.70
N THR A 659 12.57 12.24 32.81
CA THR A 659 13.08 12.74 31.52
C THR A 659 12.23 12.33 30.34
N SER A 660 11.66 11.12 30.34
CA SER A 660 10.79 10.63 29.28
C SER A 660 9.78 9.63 29.84
N VAL A 661 8.59 9.63 29.26
CA VAL A 661 7.52 8.65 29.53
C VAL A 661 7.01 8.04 28.23
N THR A 662 6.53 6.80 28.30
CA THR A 662 5.80 6.15 27.21
C THR A 662 4.72 5.25 27.78
N PHE A 663 3.54 5.27 27.16
CA PHE A 663 2.39 4.44 27.52
C PHE A 663 2.30 3.21 26.62
N ASN A 664 1.75 2.13 27.15
CA ASN A 664 1.50 0.94 26.37
C ASN A 664 0.33 1.18 25.39
N ASN A 665 0.46 0.72 24.15
CA ASN A 665 -0.54 0.94 23.10
C ASN A 665 -1.84 0.14 23.34
N GLU A 666 -1.75 -1.01 24.02
CA GLU A 666 -2.91 -1.86 24.31
C GLU A 666 -3.49 -1.60 25.70
N ASP A 667 -2.63 -1.30 26.68
CA ASP A 667 -3.00 -1.03 28.06
C ASP A 667 -2.71 0.42 28.45
N SER A 668 -3.75 1.26 28.43
CA SER A 668 -3.62 2.69 28.74
C SER A 668 -3.22 2.99 30.19
N GLU A 669 -3.28 2.01 31.10
CA GLU A 669 -2.98 2.21 32.52
C GLU A 669 -1.50 2.02 32.86
N THR A 670 -0.78 1.28 32.02
CA THR A 670 0.63 0.95 32.25
C THR A 670 1.54 1.81 31.41
N PHE A 671 2.59 2.34 32.05
CA PHE A 671 3.59 3.17 31.39
C PHE A 671 4.99 2.88 31.91
N ILE A 672 6.00 3.28 31.14
CA ILE A 672 7.41 3.22 31.51
C ILE A 672 7.95 4.63 31.49
N PHE A 673 8.79 4.97 32.46
CA PHE A 673 9.43 6.27 32.51
C PHE A 673 10.88 6.16 32.95
N GLY A 674 11.72 7.01 32.36
CA GLY A 674 13.13 7.15 32.65
C GLY A 674 13.40 8.40 33.50
N CYS A 675 14.47 8.34 34.28
CA CYS A 675 14.92 9.42 35.14
C CYS A 675 16.29 9.99 34.69
N ASP A 676 16.53 11.23 35.11
CA ASP A 676 17.81 11.96 34.93
C ASP A 676 19.01 11.25 35.57
N SER A 677 18.76 10.44 36.58
CA SER A 677 19.74 9.66 37.34
C SER A 677 20.05 8.30 36.72
N GLY A 678 19.48 7.98 35.56
CA GLY A 678 19.68 6.70 34.86
C GLY A 678 18.74 5.58 35.31
N PHE A 679 17.94 5.80 36.35
CA PHE A 679 16.94 4.83 36.80
C PHE A 679 15.75 4.75 35.85
N LEU A 680 15.19 3.54 35.74
CA LEU A 680 14.10 3.20 34.84
C LEU A 680 13.01 2.45 35.62
N TYR A 681 11.77 2.92 35.50
CA TYR A 681 10.65 2.40 36.30
C TYR A 681 9.41 2.10 35.46
N LYS A 682 8.64 1.12 35.94
CA LYS A 682 7.28 0.84 35.50
C LYS A 682 6.29 1.60 36.36
N GLY A 683 5.45 2.39 35.73
CA GLY A 683 4.34 3.12 36.35
C GLY A 683 2.98 2.47 36.11
N SER A 684 2.05 2.67 37.03
CA SER A 684 0.61 2.39 36.82
C SER A 684 -0.25 3.58 37.23
N LEU A 685 -1.22 3.94 36.38
CA LEU A 685 -2.19 4.98 36.67
C LEU A 685 -3.15 4.59 37.82
N ASN A 686 -3.32 3.29 38.08
CA ASN A 686 -4.17 2.78 39.15
C ASN A 686 -3.49 2.72 40.53
N SER A 687 -2.27 3.23 40.65
CA SER A 687 -1.61 3.26 41.95
C SER A 687 -2.41 4.07 42.97
N VAL A 688 -2.62 3.50 44.16
CA VAL A 688 -3.35 4.09 45.29
C VAL A 688 -2.39 4.59 46.37
N SER A 689 -1.09 4.34 46.24
CA SER A 689 -0.09 4.68 47.25
C SER A 689 0.10 6.19 47.34
N SER A 690 -0.38 6.83 48.42
CA SER A 690 -0.12 8.25 48.66
C SER A 690 1.35 8.48 49.00
N VAL A 691 1.91 9.59 48.50
CA VAL A 691 3.28 9.99 48.81
C VAL A 691 3.28 10.75 50.13
N GLN A 692 4.04 10.25 51.12
CA GLN A 692 4.37 11.00 52.33
C GLN A 692 5.75 11.67 52.15
N SER A 693 5.81 12.77 51.41
CA SER A 693 7.01 13.59 51.26
C SER A 693 6.84 14.92 52.01
N ARG A 694 7.92 15.43 52.61
CA ARG A 694 7.96 16.74 53.28
C ARG A 694 8.38 17.86 52.31
N GLU A 695 8.20 17.64 51.02
CA GLU A 695 8.63 18.61 50.01
C GLU A 695 7.62 19.76 49.95
N GLU A 696 8.13 20.99 50.00
CA GLU A 696 7.31 22.20 50.04
C GLU A 696 6.41 22.27 48.78
N GLY A 697 5.10 22.41 48.96
CA GLY A 697 4.09 22.59 47.91
C GLY A 697 3.61 21.37 47.14
N LEU A 698 3.91 20.13 47.58
CA LEU A 698 3.10 18.96 47.21
C LEU A 698 1.76 18.92 47.98
N ALA A 699 1.72 19.54 49.17
CA ALA A 699 0.51 19.65 49.99
C ALA A 699 -0.49 20.70 49.46
N ASP A 700 0.00 21.70 48.71
CA ASP A 700 -0.79 22.82 48.20
C ASP A 700 -1.40 22.54 46.80
N MET A 701 -1.12 21.38 46.21
CA MET A 701 -1.68 21.00 44.89
C MET A 701 -3.17 20.70 44.98
N SER A 702 -3.91 21.00 43.91
CA SER A 702 -5.35 20.73 43.81
C SER A 702 -5.68 19.24 43.95
N ILE A 703 -4.75 18.37 43.55
CA ILE A 703 -4.86 16.91 43.66
C ILE A 703 -3.60 16.37 44.34
N HIS A 704 -3.79 15.61 45.43
CA HIS A 704 -2.67 14.99 46.12
C HIS A 704 -2.00 13.91 45.27
N PRO A 705 -0.67 13.99 45.07
CA PRO A 705 0.03 13.09 44.17
C PRO A 705 0.22 11.69 44.76
N LYS A 706 0.15 10.70 43.87
CA LYS A 706 0.33 9.27 44.18
C LYS A 706 1.70 8.78 43.70
N ASN A 707 2.24 7.71 44.29
CA ASN A 707 3.47 7.10 43.80
C ASN A 707 3.14 6.14 42.63
N PRO A 708 3.60 6.38 41.40
CA PRO A 708 3.24 5.54 40.27
C PRO A 708 4.06 4.24 40.21
N VAL A 709 5.19 4.14 40.91
CA VAL A 709 6.19 3.08 40.74
C VAL A 709 5.64 1.72 41.17
N THR A 710 5.69 0.76 40.26
CA THR A 710 5.30 -0.65 40.49
C THR A 710 6.48 -1.62 40.38
N MET A 711 7.47 -1.32 39.54
CA MET A 711 8.66 -2.15 39.30
C MET A 711 9.83 -1.26 38.89
N ALA A 712 11.05 -1.66 39.24
CA ALA A 712 12.30 -1.06 38.79
C ALA A 712 13.01 -1.99 37.81
N TYR A 713 13.62 -1.41 36.78
CA TYR A 713 14.46 -2.12 35.80
C TYR A 713 15.94 -1.83 36.07
N GLN A 714 16.82 -2.61 35.45
CA GLN A 714 18.24 -2.35 35.42
C GLN A 714 18.52 -0.95 34.84
N SER A 715 19.20 -0.11 35.62
CA SER A 715 19.47 1.29 35.29
C SER A 715 20.53 1.44 34.21
N HIS A 716 20.45 2.56 33.49
CA HIS A 716 21.58 3.11 32.74
C HIS A 716 22.60 3.72 33.70
N ASP A 717 23.86 3.84 33.25
CA ASP A 717 24.94 4.47 34.04
C ASP A 717 24.92 5.99 33.93
N SER A 718 23.98 6.54 33.16
CA SER A 718 23.88 7.96 32.82
C SER A 718 22.42 8.35 32.52
N PRO A 719 22.11 9.65 32.41
CA PRO A 719 20.74 10.11 32.20
C PRO A 719 20.07 9.46 31.00
N ILE A 720 18.82 9.01 31.18
CA ILE A 720 17.98 8.49 30.11
C ILE A 720 17.37 9.68 29.38
N TYR A 721 17.44 9.70 28.05
CA TYR A 721 16.84 10.76 27.23
C TYR A 721 15.52 10.33 26.60
N SER A 722 15.38 9.06 26.20
CA SER A 722 14.19 8.59 25.51
C SER A 722 13.78 7.20 25.94
N VAL A 723 12.47 6.99 26.06
CA VAL A 723 11.85 5.68 26.32
C VAL A 723 10.68 5.52 25.34
N ARG A 724 10.62 4.42 24.58
CA ARG A 724 9.57 4.19 23.57
C ARG A 724 9.11 2.74 23.50
N PHE A 725 7.81 2.50 23.65
CA PHE A 725 7.21 1.19 23.41
C PHE A 725 7.29 0.77 21.94
N SER A 726 7.41 -0.53 21.70
CA SER A 726 7.31 -1.11 20.37
C SER A 726 5.87 -1.00 19.85
N PRO A 727 5.67 -0.55 18.59
CA PRO A 727 4.34 -0.53 17.99
C PRO A 727 3.82 -1.93 17.62
N PHE A 728 4.70 -2.95 17.60
CA PHE A 728 4.35 -4.32 17.18
C PHE A 728 4.26 -5.32 18.33
N ASN A 729 4.80 -4.99 19.51
CA ASN A 729 4.77 -5.86 20.67
C ASN A 729 4.59 -5.06 21.96
N ARG A 730 3.47 -5.29 22.66
CA ARG A 730 3.09 -4.64 23.92
C ARG A 730 4.10 -4.78 25.06
N HIS A 731 4.96 -5.79 25.04
CA HIS A 731 5.90 -6.07 26.10
C HIS A 731 7.29 -5.51 25.83
N LEU A 732 7.60 -5.04 24.62
CA LEU A 732 8.92 -4.55 24.28
C LEU A 732 8.99 -3.02 24.33
N PHE A 733 10.07 -2.50 24.89
CA PHE A 733 10.34 -1.07 24.85
C PHE A 733 11.85 -0.79 24.74
N LEU A 734 12.15 0.33 24.07
CA LEU A 734 13.49 0.80 23.77
C LEU A 734 13.82 2.00 24.65
N THR A 735 15.09 2.13 25.00
CA THR A 735 15.63 3.24 25.78
C THR A 735 16.89 3.78 25.13
N SER A 736 17.12 5.09 25.27
CA SER A 736 18.36 5.76 24.89
C SER A 736 18.88 6.62 26.05
N ALA A 737 20.20 6.66 26.20
CA ALA A 737 20.84 7.40 27.28
C ALA A 737 22.14 8.09 26.84
N HIS A 738 22.68 8.91 27.74
CA HIS A 738 23.95 9.61 27.56
C HIS A 738 25.17 8.65 27.57
N ASP A 739 25.02 7.42 28.03
CA ASP A 739 26.07 6.39 28.01
C ASP A 739 26.40 5.87 26.60
N GLY A 740 25.72 6.38 25.56
CA GLY A 740 25.90 5.97 24.17
C GLY A 740 25.26 4.62 23.84
N GLN A 741 24.42 4.08 24.73
CA GLN A 741 23.77 2.78 24.55
C GLN A 741 22.28 2.92 24.25
N LEU A 742 21.82 2.13 23.29
CA LEU A 742 20.40 1.79 23.17
C LEU A 742 20.18 0.45 23.86
N ARG A 743 19.18 0.37 24.73
CA ARG A 743 18.83 -0.89 25.41
C ARG A 743 17.39 -1.26 25.13
N LEU A 744 17.20 -2.52 24.75
CA LEU A 744 15.89 -3.14 24.55
C LEU A 744 15.52 -3.95 25.78
N TYR A 745 14.35 -3.64 26.32
CA TYR A 745 13.82 -4.25 27.53
C TYR A 745 12.51 -4.99 27.21
N SER A 746 12.19 -5.96 28.07
CA SER A 746 10.84 -6.50 28.18
C SER A 746 10.19 -5.99 29.45
N GLN A 747 8.91 -5.65 29.36
CA GLN A 747 8.08 -5.24 30.48
C GLN A 747 7.98 -6.32 31.57
N LEU A 748 8.24 -7.58 31.20
CA LEU A 748 8.11 -8.76 32.07
C LEU A 748 9.35 -9.02 32.92
N PHE A 749 10.54 -8.57 32.48
CA PHE A 749 11.82 -8.89 33.11
C PHE A 749 12.55 -7.61 33.56
N ALA A 750 13.26 -7.67 34.68
CA ALA A 750 13.96 -6.49 35.23
C ALA A 750 15.24 -6.13 34.46
N ASN A 751 15.92 -7.11 33.89
CA ASN A 751 17.15 -6.92 33.12
C ASN A 751 16.84 -6.51 31.69
N PHE A 752 17.77 -5.80 31.04
CA PHE A 752 17.66 -5.56 29.60
C PHE A 752 17.98 -6.84 28.83
N GLY A 753 17.31 -7.01 27.69
CA GLY A 753 17.50 -8.18 26.85
C GLY A 753 18.63 -8.02 25.85
N ARG A 754 18.71 -6.86 25.18
CA ARG A 754 19.74 -6.57 24.17
C ARG A 754 20.23 -5.15 24.30
N CYS A 755 21.53 -4.96 24.12
CA CYS A 755 22.17 -3.65 24.04
C CYS A 755 22.70 -3.44 22.62
N PHE A 756 22.53 -2.24 22.09
CA PHE A 756 23.10 -1.79 20.81
C PHE A 756 24.07 -0.66 21.16
N ALA A 757 25.37 -0.89 20.94
CA ALA A 757 26.37 0.16 21.15
C ALA A 757 27.30 0.24 19.94
N PRO A 758 27.17 1.34 19.17
CA PRO A 758 28.24 1.75 18.26
C PRO A 758 28.44 3.29 18.23
N ALA A 759 27.63 4.07 18.95
CA ALA A 759 27.71 5.53 18.91
C ALA A 759 28.94 6.02 19.68
N GLN A 760 29.82 6.76 19.02
CA GLN A 760 30.71 7.68 19.71
C GLN A 760 29.83 8.80 20.29
N GLY A 761 29.77 8.96 21.60
CA GLY A 761 28.97 10.00 22.28
C GLY A 761 27.53 9.60 22.66
N ALA A 762 26.77 10.57 23.16
CA ALA A 762 25.42 10.37 23.69
C ALA A 762 24.37 10.05 22.61
N ILE A 763 23.30 9.35 23.01
CA ILE A 763 22.11 9.11 22.16
C ILE A 763 20.90 9.83 22.74
N PHE A 764 20.52 10.95 22.13
CA PHE A 764 19.47 11.84 22.65
C PHE A 764 18.04 11.36 22.39
N THR A 765 17.83 10.56 21.34
CA THR A 765 16.48 10.11 20.98
C THR A 765 16.49 8.77 20.27
N CYS A 766 15.43 7.98 20.45
CA CYS A 766 15.22 6.73 19.74
C CYS A 766 13.76 6.60 19.29
N ARG A 767 13.54 5.91 18.17
CA ARG A 767 12.21 5.60 17.62
C ARG A 767 12.20 4.21 16.98
N TRP A 768 11.08 3.51 17.16
CA TRP A 768 10.76 2.33 16.37
C TRP A 768 10.27 2.74 14.98
N SER A 769 10.59 1.96 13.96
CA SER A 769 9.90 2.06 12.68
C SER A 769 8.41 1.73 12.90
N PRO A 770 7.48 2.52 12.35
CA PRO A 770 6.05 2.24 12.46
C PRO A 770 5.57 1.16 11.49
N SER A 771 6.36 0.78 10.48
CA SER A 771 5.96 -0.20 9.46
C SER A 771 6.77 -1.50 9.45
N ARG A 772 8.02 -1.48 9.91
CA ARG A 772 8.91 -2.66 9.94
C ARG A 772 9.30 -3.03 11.38
N PRO A 773 8.95 -4.23 11.90
CA PRO A 773 9.13 -4.59 13.32
C PRO A 773 10.56 -4.61 13.84
N LEU A 774 11.53 -4.88 12.97
CA LEU A 774 12.93 -5.07 13.33
C LEU A 774 13.82 -3.85 13.01
N VAL A 775 13.23 -2.70 12.64
CA VAL A 775 14.00 -1.49 12.34
C VAL A 775 13.84 -0.44 13.43
N LEU A 776 14.98 0.10 13.87
CA LEU A 776 15.07 1.17 14.87
C LEU A 776 15.85 2.34 14.29
N ALA A 777 15.55 3.56 14.76
CA ALA A 777 16.32 4.75 14.44
C ALA A 777 16.69 5.50 15.73
N ALA A 778 17.88 6.11 15.74
CA ALA A 778 18.37 6.87 16.89
C ALA A 778 19.18 8.10 16.48
N GLY A 779 19.10 9.18 17.27
CA GLY A 779 19.85 10.41 17.06
C GLY A 779 21.14 10.43 17.89
N SER A 780 22.29 10.59 17.23
CA SER A 780 23.61 10.63 17.86
C SER A 780 24.10 12.06 18.09
N GLU A 781 24.96 12.23 19.11
CA GLU A 781 25.69 13.47 19.40
C GLU A 781 26.63 13.91 18.26
N HIS A 782 27.27 12.98 17.55
CA HIS A 782 28.26 13.34 16.50
C HIS A 782 27.65 13.55 15.10
N GLY A 783 26.34 13.81 15.06
CA GLY A 783 25.67 14.36 13.89
C GLY A 783 25.29 13.37 12.81
N GLY A 784 24.79 12.21 13.25
CA GLY A 784 24.16 11.23 12.39
C GLY A 784 22.86 10.68 12.99
N THR A 785 21.91 10.36 12.13
CA THR A 785 20.78 9.47 12.49
C THR A 785 21.18 8.04 12.17
N LEU A 786 21.25 7.21 13.19
CA LEU A 786 21.66 5.82 13.12
C LEU A 786 20.44 4.93 12.87
N ILE A 787 20.47 4.14 11.79
CA ILE A 787 19.44 3.15 11.47
C ILE A 787 19.97 1.76 11.82
N TYR A 788 19.23 1.04 12.66
CA TYR A 788 19.53 -0.32 13.08
C TYR A 788 18.52 -1.28 12.45
N ASP A 789 19.02 -2.39 11.93
CA ASP A 789 18.22 -3.55 11.52
C ASP A 789 18.56 -4.70 12.48
N LEU A 790 17.54 -5.28 13.12
CA LEU A 790 17.71 -6.35 14.09
C LEU A 790 17.85 -7.73 13.43
N GLU A 791 17.58 -7.83 12.12
CA GLU A 791 17.71 -9.06 11.35
C GLU A 791 19.20 -9.45 11.17
N PRO A 792 19.59 -10.72 11.39
CA PRO A 792 20.96 -11.16 11.21
C PRO A 792 21.36 -11.10 9.73
N HIS A 793 22.43 -10.36 9.43
CA HIS A 793 22.97 -10.30 8.07
C HIS A 793 23.65 -11.64 7.72
N GLU A 794 23.33 -12.20 6.54
CA GLU A 794 23.99 -13.42 6.03
C GLU A 794 25.51 -13.17 5.91
N GLY A 795 26.31 -13.72 6.83
CA GLY A 795 27.79 -13.65 6.78
C GLY A 795 28.51 -13.25 8.08
N THR A 796 27.81 -12.84 9.13
CA THR A 796 28.41 -12.65 10.47
C THR A 796 27.93 -13.74 11.42
N PRO A 797 28.60 -14.92 11.46
CA PRO A 797 28.40 -15.85 12.55
C PRO A 797 28.85 -15.16 13.85
N ASP A 798 28.01 -15.16 14.86
CA ASP A 798 28.33 -14.75 16.24
C ASP A 798 28.56 -13.26 16.55
N SER A 799 27.79 -12.32 15.97
CA SER A 799 27.65 -10.98 16.57
C SER A 799 26.60 -10.97 17.71
N LEU A 800 26.77 -11.90 18.66
CA LEU A 800 26.22 -11.80 20.00
C LEU A 800 26.99 -10.69 20.72
N LEU A 801 26.35 -9.54 20.91
CA LEU A 801 26.50 -8.56 22.01
C LEU A 801 26.39 -7.10 21.56
N LEU A 802 26.71 -6.74 20.31
CA LEU A 802 26.66 -5.36 19.83
C LEU A 802 26.22 -5.28 18.37
N SER A 803 24.97 -4.88 18.13
CA SER A 803 24.47 -4.61 16.77
C SER A 803 24.89 -3.20 16.34
N ILE A 804 25.63 -3.11 15.24
CA ILE A 804 26.17 -1.88 14.61
C ILE A 804 25.06 -1.22 13.76
N PRO A 805 25.00 0.12 13.57
CA PRO A 805 24.07 0.70 12.61
C PRO A 805 24.34 0.15 11.21
N VAL A 806 23.27 -0.11 10.47
CA VAL A 806 23.34 -0.55 9.08
C VAL A 806 23.48 0.65 8.15
N GLN A 807 22.99 1.81 8.57
CA GLN A 807 23.15 3.07 7.83
C GLN A 807 23.22 4.25 8.81
N GLU A 808 24.07 5.23 8.48
CA GLU A 808 24.11 6.53 9.14
C GLU A 808 23.67 7.60 8.14
N LEU A 809 22.65 8.38 8.52
CA LEU A 809 22.17 9.52 7.74
C LEU A 809 22.82 10.79 8.27
N PRO A 810 23.50 11.58 7.43
CA PRO A 810 24.23 12.76 7.89
C PRO A 810 23.27 13.83 8.42
N SER A 811 23.72 14.61 9.40
CA SER A 811 23.07 15.86 9.81
C SER A 811 23.39 17.02 8.85
N SER A 812 22.75 18.17 9.03
CA SER A 812 22.87 19.33 8.14
C SER A 812 24.31 19.82 8.11
N ASP A 813 24.91 19.96 9.29
CA ASP A 813 26.34 20.19 9.47
C ASP A 813 26.98 18.92 10.02
N LYS A 814 28.10 18.46 9.45
CA LYS A 814 28.76 17.17 9.79
C LYS A 814 29.14 16.93 11.27
N ARG A 815 28.81 17.84 12.19
CA ARG A 815 29.03 17.73 13.65
C ARG A 815 27.81 18.10 14.49
N SER A 816 26.66 18.45 13.90
CA SER A 816 25.48 18.86 14.66
C SER A 816 24.73 17.65 15.21
N SER A 817 24.67 17.51 16.53
CA SER A 817 23.88 16.46 17.22
C SER A 817 22.43 16.39 16.77
N ILE A 818 21.88 15.18 16.70
CA ILE A 818 20.46 14.96 16.41
C ILE A 818 19.69 14.87 17.73
N ASN A 819 18.92 15.93 18.04
CA ASN A 819 18.20 16.06 19.31
C ASN A 819 16.78 15.48 19.22
N ALA A 820 16.14 15.56 18.05
CA ALA A 820 14.76 15.13 17.84
C ALA A 820 14.64 14.22 16.61
N LEU A 821 13.76 13.22 16.71
CA LEU A 821 13.58 12.20 15.68
C LEU A 821 12.14 11.69 15.69
N GLU A 822 11.51 11.63 14.53
CA GLU A 822 10.14 11.13 14.41
C GLU A 822 9.80 10.59 13.02
N PHE A 823 9.26 9.37 12.99
CA PHE A 823 8.69 8.79 11.77
C PHE A 823 7.31 9.37 11.51
N ASN A 824 6.99 9.56 10.24
CA ASN A 824 5.64 9.92 9.85
C ASN A 824 4.69 8.72 10.06
N HIS A 825 3.61 8.95 10.78
CA HIS A 825 2.67 7.89 11.18
C HIS A 825 1.84 7.29 10.04
N LYS A 826 1.60 8.03 8.94
CA LYS A 826 0.83 7.53 7.78
C LYS A 826 1.71 7.12 6.61
N THR A 827 2.80 7.84 6.39
CA THR A 827 3.78 7.57 5.33
C THR A 827 5.09 7.12 5.97
N PRO A 828 5.21 5.83 6.35
CA PRO A 828 6.29 5.34 7.21
C PRO A 828 7.68 5.39 6.54
N ASN A 829 7.73 5.66 5.24
CA ASN A 829 8.95 5.94 4.49
C ASN A 829 9.50 7.35 4.70
N ILE A 830 8.82 8.22 5.44
CA ILE A 830 9.30 9.56 5.75
C ILE A 830 9.78 9.60 7.20
N LEU A 831 11.02 10.06 7.41
CA LEU A 831 11.66 10.24 8.70
C LEU A 831 12.10 11.70 8.84
N ALA A 832 11.73 12.35 9.94
CA ALA A 832 12.19 13.70 10.26
C ALA A 832 13.25 13.69 11.36
N CYS A 833 14.32 14.43 11.15
CA CYS A 833 15.43 14.59 12.09
C CYS A 833 15.64 16.07 12.38
N GLY A 834 15.74 16.43 13.66
CA GLY A 834 16.01 17.80 14.11
C GLY A 834 17.39 17.88 14.74
N ASP A 835 18.21 18.81 14.29
CA ASP A 835 19.60 18.94 14.73
C ASP A 835 19.85 20.15 15.65
N SER A 836 21.06 20.19 16.21
CA SER A 836 21.55 21.30 17.04
C SER A 836 21.90 22.57 16.26
N ALA A 837 21.95 22.52 14.93
CA ALA A 837 22.13 23.72 14.09
C ALA A 837 20.80 24.45 13.84
N GLY A 838 19.67 23.89 14.28
CA GLY A 838 18.34 24.48 14.09
C GLY A 838 17.66 24.06 12.78
N ALA A 839 18.21 23.06 12.09
CA ALA A 839 17.65 22.51 10.86
C ALA A 839 16.84 21.24 11.12
N VAL A 840 15.81 21.04 10.30
CA VAL A 840 14.99 19.83 10.27
C VAL A 840 15.12 19.17 8.91
N ILE A 841 15.66 17.97 8.89
CA ILE A 841 15.95 17.22 7.68
C ILE A 841 14.86 16.15 7.51
N ILE A 842 14.20 16.17 6.37
CA ILE A 842 13.17 15.20 6.00
C ILE A 842 13.79 14.18 5.05
N TRP A 843 13.89 12.95 5.52
CA TRP A 843 14.42 11.80 4.80
C TRP A 843 13.31 10.95 4.22
N LYS A 844 13.49 10.51 2.97
CA LYS A 844 12.76 9.40 2.37
C LYS A 844 13.59 8.13 2.50
N LEU A 845 13.16 7.23 3.35
CA LEU A 845 13.79 5.94 3.56
C LEU A 845 13.54 5.01 2.37
N ALA A 846 14.57 4.21 2.06
CA ALA A 846 14.49 3.14 1.08
C ALA A 846 13.51 2.05 1.52
N GLU A 847 12.93 1.33 0.55
CA GLU A 847 11.89 0.33 0.79
C GLU A 847 12.35 -0.80 1.73
N ARG A 848 13.65 -1.13 1.73
CA ARG A 848 14.28 -2.08 2.67
C ARG A 848 14.05 -1.75 4.15
N PHE A 849 13.89 -0.48 4.51
CA PHE A 849 13.68 -0.06 5.90
C PHE A 849 12.20 0.06 6.27
N THR A 850 11.31 -0.01 5.29
CA THR A 850 9.88 0.29 5.45
C THR A 850 8.99 -0.91 5.17
N ALA A 851 9.36 -1.78 4.22
CA ALA A 851 8.61 -2.97 3.87
C ALA A 851 8.89 -4.09 4.88
N ALA A 852 7.87 -4.50 5.62
CA ALA A 852 7.96 -5.65 6.51
C ALA A 852 8.22 -6.92 5.70
N GLN A 853 9.20 -7.71 6.14
CA GLN A 853 9.47 -9.02 5.53
C GLN A 853 8.60 -10.10 6.17
N ASN A 854 8.45 -11.23 5.48
CA ASN A 854 7.78 -12.40 6.03
C ASN A 854 8.56 -12.88 7.28
N ASP A 855 7.83 -13.31 8.31
CA ASP A 855 8.37 -13.85 9.57
C ASP A 855 9.01 -12.84 10.55
N GLU A 856 9.12 -11.54 10.24
CA GLU A 856 9.74 -10.55 11.16
C GLU A 856 8.97 -10.35 12.48
N ILE A 857 7.64 -10.41 12.43
CA ILE A 857 6.81 -10.32 13.64
C ILE A 857 7.08 -11.52 14.54
N GLU A 858 7.25 -12.70 13.96
CA GLU A 858 7.54 -13.92 14.71
C GLU A 858 8.96 -13.87 15.29
N ASN A 859 9.94 -13.40 14.51
CA ASN A 859 11.29 -13.16 14.99
C ASN A 859 11.32 -12.16 16.15
N LEU A 860 10.52 -11.08 16.09
CA LEU A 860 10.39 -10.13 17.20
C LEU A 860 9.77 -10.78 18.45
N ARG A 861 8.82 -11.71 18.30
CA ARG A 861 8.25 -12.47 19.42
C ARG A 861 9.25 -13.43 20.02
N ILE A 862 10.01 -14.16 19.20
CA ILE A 862 11.08 -15.04 19.65
C ILE A 862 12.12 -14.23 20.43
N LEU A 863 12.52 -13.06 19.91
CA LEU A 863 13.41 -12.13 20.60
C LEU A 863 12.84 -11.73 21.98
N ALA A 864 11.55 -11.36 22.04
CA ALA A 864 10.90 -10.97 23.30
C ALA A 864 10.89 -12.09 24.36
N ASN A 865 10.71 -13.34 23.92
CA ASN A 865 10.66 -14.50 24.80
C ASN A 865 12.06 -14.93 25.28
N SER A 866 13.09 -14.73 24.45
CA SER A 866 14.47 -15.12 24.77
C SER A 866 15.06 -14.43 26.01
N PHE A 867 14.47 -13.31 26.43
CA PHE A 867 14.92 -12.55 27.60
C PHE A 867 14.63 -13.22 28.95
N GLY A 868 13.77 -14.25 28.97
CA GLY A 868 13.47 -15.00 30.18
C GLY A 868 14.46 -16.12 30.49
N ASP A 869 15.26 -16.54 29.50
CA ASP A 869 16.17 -17.68 29.59
C ASP A 869 17.61 -17.28 29.95
N SER A 870 17.89 -15.96 30.07
CA SER A 870 19.22 -15.37 30.29
C SER A 870 19.50 -14.95 31.72
#